data_AF-A0A3L6TE44-F1
#
_entry.id   AF-A0A3L6TE44-F1
#
_cell.length_a   1.000
_cell.length_b   1.000
_cell.length_c   1.000
_cell.angle_alpha   90.00
_cell.angle_beta   90.00
_cell.angle_gamma   90.00
#
_symmetry.space_group_name_H-M   'P 1'
#
loop_
_entity.id
_entity.type
_entity.pdbx_description
1 polymer ?
#
loop_
_entity_poly.entity_id
_entity_poly.type
_entity_poly.pdbx_seq_one_letter_code
_entity_poly.pdbx_strand_id
1 'polypeptide(L)'
;MEMPWAILGRFVRVASLPGGAEAEREARSKNADALAAEPDFAFRVAPLPQATVLTAGPGAHPDADVPDQHPYIVSAAPSFLLVHFEGPIFFGSIGWNRLVVVSDFKMASGEATASAKHVPDRTDRLPVVCNLENLLIFPSGRGGAGYTIAELQVARGGEQAAIIYLRSGPGEAEGWRARRVAYPLASANRRWRPHGAVHVDDTLWWFDLTWGILSCGALLEDAADLLFHELPAGRGLGEGDEPPPDIHTRRWITASWGKLRYVEIIIPEGGGAAMLVMWTRRRKPDGNGWRWDEDYAVNFEKIWDDDSYKDTGLTRSVPVLTVVCPSNPYLVYFALDQSIFGVSVLGRRVLRNGTYELAAIPGPPRPASGRDVIAWDLLPAPGQVGVIGGSTTFQPVQPTAWQLPQTAAQGVPMASSSGSSVPHDVWAETADASFQEINFLLRSDAGAEYKVGFDSEFAIPNGVVLSGREPPTVECHYTELCKKVNGGDLVQIGIAVADAGFKVQGVWQFNIQFDASSRDPWHPGVAFLRDVCKLKLQDHTSHGIPVSKFMHWLVGSGLLRDRNVTWITFAGSTDFGLLIRLLTGQETLPEVLGDFLELFRKFFPTSYDVRVFSKLGRCRKEPIHGGLSAVCEALQVERVGEAHQAGSDALSALRCFQRMTLADKDFAQRSKQYCGILYGLA
;
A
#
# COMPACT_ATOMS: atom_id res chain seq x y z
N MET A 1 25.15 27.01 -13.11
CA MET A 1 25.14 25.85 -14.01
C MET A 1 23.86 25.10 -13.70
N GLU A 2 22.96 24.87 -14.66
CA GLU A 2 21.76 24.06 -14.42
C GLU A 2 22.21 22.63 -14.07
N MET A 3 21.70 22.06 -12.98
CA MET A 3 21.96 20.66 -12.70
C MET A 3 21.26 19.80 -13.77
N PRO A 4 21.95 18.79 -14.33
CA PRO A 4 21.30 17.87 -15.25
C PRO A 4 20.19 17.14 -14.51
N TRP A 5 19.07 16.88 -15.19
CA TRP A 5 17.92 16.19 -14.61
C TRP A 5 17.23 15.34 -15.68
N ALA A 6 16.42 14.39 -15.25
CA ALA A 6 15.63 13.53 -16.12
C ALA A 6 14.19 13.38 -15.62
N ILE A 7 13.28 13.06 -16.56
CA ILE A 7 11.97 12.51 -16.21
C ILE A 7 12.18 11.04 -15.95
N LEU A 8 11.84 10.58 -14.74
CA LEU A 8 12.02 9.20 -14.30
C LEU A 8 10.67 8.50 -14.30
N GLY A 9 10.55 7.38 -15.01
CA GLY A 9 9.39 6.50 -14.92
C GLY A 9 9.36 5.81 -13.56
N ARG A 10 8.24 5.90 -12.85
CA ARG A 10 8.12 5.31 -11.51
C ARG A 10 7.93 3.80 -11.54
N PHE A 11 7.48 3.21 -12.65
CA PHE A 11 7.46 1.77 -12.82
C PHE A 11 8.82 1.27 -13.27
N VAL A 12 9.37 0.32 -12.52
CA VAL A 12 10.68 -0.30 -12.77
C VAL A 12 10.48 -1.59 -13.56
N ARG A 13 11.33 -1.83 -14.57
CA ARG A 13 11.39 -3.11 -15.28
C ARG A 13 12.13 -4.13 -14.44
N VAL A 14 11.71 -5.38 -14.47
CA VAL A 14 12.45 -6.49 -13.84
C VAL A 14 13.13 -7.29 -14.94
N ALA A 15 14.44 -7.49 -14.82
CA ALA A 15 15.19 -8.32 -15.75
C ALA A 15 14.76 -9.79 -15.60
N SER A 16 14.12 -10.36 -16.62
CA SER A 16 13.81 -11.79 -16.70
C SER A 16 14.94 -12.54 -17.41
N LEU A 17 15.38 -13.69 -16.87
CA LEU A 17 16.32 -14.54 -17.61
C LEU A 17 15.57 -15.29 -18.73
N PRO A 18 16.17 -15.48 -19.91
CA PRO A 18 15.54 -16.24 -20.98
C PRO A 18 15.35 -17.71 -20.56
N GLY A 19 14.10 -18.16 -20.42
CA GLY A 19 13.76 -19.56 -20.12
C GLY A 19 12.61 -19.79 -19.11
N GLY A 20 12.09 -18.74 -18.47
CA GLY A 20 11.00 -18.84 -17.48
C GLY A 20 11.47 -19.28 -16.09
N ALA A 21 10.53 -19.31 -15.12
CA ALA A 21 10.80 -19.45 -13.69
C ALA A 21 11.58 -20.74 -13.30
N GLU A 22 11.45 -21.82 -14.08
CA GLU A 22 12.10 -23.11 -13.82
C GLU A 22 13.58 -23.09 -14.24
N ALA A 23 13.88 -22.47 -15.38
CA ALA A 23 15.26 -22.20 -15.82
C ALA A 23 15.95 -21.16 -14.93
N GLU A 24 15.19 -20.19 -14.40
CA GLU A 24 15.67 -19.20 -13.42
C GLU A 24 16.10 -19.85 -12.10
N ARG A 25 15.35 -20.82 -11.57
CA ARG A 25 15.74 -21.58 -10.38
C ARG A 25 16.99 -22.42 -10.60
N GLU A 26 17.10 -23.12 -11.73
CA GLU A 26 18.30 -23.89 -12.06
C GLU A 26 19.53 -23.01 -12.29
N ALA A 27 19.39 -21.85 -12.96
CA ALA A 27 20.48 -20.92 -13.21
C ALA A 27 20.97 -20.25 -11.92
N ARG A 28 20.05 -19.86 -11.01
CA ARG A 28 20.40 -19.32 -9.68
C ARG A 28 21.12 -20.33 -8.81
N SER A 29 20.73 -21.61 -8.88
CA SER A 29 21.42 -22.68 -8.16
C SER A 29 22.80 -23.03 -8.73
N LYS A 30 23.03 -22.83 -10.03
CA LYS A 30 24.29 -23.21 -10.71
C LYS A 30 25.30 -22.06 -10.82
N ASN A 31 24.89 -20.80 -10.67
CA ASN A 31 25.71 -19.63 -11.00
C ASN A 31 25.56 -18.44 -10.02
N ALA A 32 25.39 -18.69 -8.72
CA ALA A 32 25.23 -17.66 -7.70
C ALA A 32 26.32 -16.57 -7.73
N ASP A 33 27.59 -16.96 -7.99
CA ASP A 33 28.72 -16.03 -8.07
C ASP A 33 28.68 -15.11 -9.30
N ALA A 34 28.06 -15.54 -10.40
CA ALA A 34 27.90 -14.73 -11.61
C ALA A 34 26.73 -13.73 -11.49
N LEU A 35 25.65 -14.12 -10.80
CA LEU A 35 24.52 -13.24 -10.47
C LEU A 35 24.89 -12.15 -9.46
N ALA A 36 25.82 -12.43 -8.55
CA ALA A 36 26.37 -11.44 -7.61
C ALA A 36 27.23 -10.35 -8.28
N ALA A 37 27.63 -10.54 -9.54
CA ALA A 37 28.43 -9.59 -10.32
C ALA A 37 27.59 -8.63 -11.18
N GLU A 38 26.28 -8.90 -11.35
CA GLU A 38 25.38 -7.99 -12.07
C GLU A 38 24.97 -6.80 -11.19
N PRO A 39 24.82 -5.60 -11.76
CA PRO A 39 24.37 -4.44 -11.00
C PRO A 39 22.92 -4.61 -10.54
N ASP A 40 22.62 -4.19 -9.32
CA ASP A 40 21.25 -4.25 -8.79
C ASP A 40 20.27 -3.44 -9.65
N PHE A 41 20.70 -2.28 -10.13
CA PHE A 41 19.93 -1.47 -11.06
C PHE A 41 20.78 -1.04 -12.25
N ALA A 42 20.17 -1.06 -13.43
CA ALA A 42 20.75 -0.55 -14.67
C ALA A 42 19.75 0.32 -15.43
N PHE A 43 20.22 1.39 -16.06
CA PHE A 43 19.40 2.29 -16.86
C PHE A 43 20.21 3.11 -17.86
N ARG A 44 19.53 3.67 -18.85
CA ARG A 44 20.07 4.72 -19.72
C ARG A 44 19.26 5.99 -19.55
N VAL A 45 19.93 7.10 -19.30
CA VAL A 45 19.28 8.41 -19.18
C VAL A 45 18.66 8.78 -20.52
N ALA A 46 17.34 8.81 -20.58
CA ALA A 46 16.59 9.16 -21.77
C ALA A 46 16.65 10.68 -22.02
N PRO A 47 16.74 11.13 -23.28
CA PRO A 47 16.68 12.55 -23.58
C PRO A 47 15.28 13.11 -23.33
N LEU A 48 15.18 14.25 -22.66
CA LEU A 48 13.89 14.94 -22.48
C LEU A 48 13.24 15.21 -23.85
N PRO A 49 11.93 14.89 -24.02
CA PRO A 49 10.95 14.68 -22.97
C PRO A 49 10.71 13.21 -22.58
N GLN A 50 11.49 12.25 -23.09
CA GLN A 50 11.31 10.83 -22.82
C GLN A 50 11.58 10.50 -21.34
N ALA A 51 10.87 9.50 -20.82
CA ALA A 51 11.09 8.99 -19.47
C ALA A 51 12.27 8.01 -19.45
N THR A 52 13.14 8.17 -18.45
CA THR A 52 14.18 7.21 -18.09
C THR A 52 13.53 6.07 -17.31
N VAL A 53 13.74 4.83 -17.72
CA VAL A 53 13.17 3.64 -17.08
C VAL A 53 14.31 2.83 -16.44
N LEU A 54 14.15 2.51 -15.17
CA LEU A 54 15.10 1.65 -14.44
C LEU A 54 14.78 0.19 -14.70
N THR A 55 15.83 -0.62 -14.79
CA THR A 55 15.76 -2.07 -14.78
C THR A 55 16.38 -2.58 -13.48
N ALA A 56 15.59 -3.28 -12.67
CA ALA A 56 16.04 -4.01 -11.51
C ALA A 56 16.59 -5.39 -11.93
N GLY A 57 17.81 -5.67 -11.53
CA GLY A 57 18.43 -6.98 -11.63
C GLY A 57 17.90 -7.96 -10.59
N PRO A 58 18.22 -9.26 -10.70
CA PRO A 58 17.72 -10.29 -9.79
C PRO A 58 18.12 -10.08 -8.32
N GLY A 59 19.27 -9.45 -8.07
CA GLY A 59 19.79 -9.16 -6.73
C GLY A 59 19.14 -7.96 -6.03
N ALA A 60 18.39 -7.14 -6.76
CA ALA A 60 17.75 -5.94 -6.19
C ALA A 60 16.50 -6.25 -5.36
N HIS A 61 15.88 -7.42 -5.57
CA HIS A 61 14.67 -7.79 -4.88
C HIS A 61 14.99 -8.26 -3.45
N PRO A 62 14.29 -7.75 -2.41
CA PRO A 62 14.49 -8.21 -1.02
C PRO A 62 14.22 -9.71 -0.81
N ASP A 63 13.37 -10.28 -1.65
CA ASP A 63 12.98 -11.70 -1.66
C ASP A 63 13.26 -12.31 -3.05
N ALA A 64 14.34 -13.06 -3.16
CA ALA A 64 14.75 -13.65 -4.42
C ALA A 64 13.69 -14.63 -4.99
N ASP A 65 12.89 -15.28 -4.15
CA ASP A 65 11.99 -16.36 -4.56
C ASP A 65 10.62 -15.89 -5.07
N VAL A 66 10.28 -14.62 -4.83
CA VAL A 66 9.02 -14.01 -5.27
C VAL A 66 9.30 -12.71 -6.05
N PRO A 67 9.74 -12.78 -7.32
CA PRO A 67 9.98 -11.58 -8.11
C PRO A 67 8.67 -10.82 -8.33
N ASP A 68 8.55 -9.64 -7.73
CA ASP A 68 7.49 -8.69 -8.06
C ASP A 68 7.54 -8.36 -9.55
N GLN A 69 6.38 -8.24 -10.17
CA GLN A 69 6.30 -7.92 -11.59
C GLN A 69 6.47 -6.41 -11.84
N HIS A 70 6.11 -5.56 -10.87
CA HIS A 70 5.99 -4.10 -11.10
C HIS A 70 6.55 -3.26 -9.93
N PRO A 71 7.87 -3.30 -9.65
CA PRO A 71 8.43 -2.45 -8.60
C PRO A 71 8.19 -0.96 -8.89
N TYR A 72 7.99 -0.17 -7.84
CA TYR A 72 7.52 1.21 -7.94
C TYR A 72 8.43 2.19 -7.20
N ILE A 73 8.84 3.27 -7.86
CA ILE A 73 9.62 4.37 -7.27
C ILE A 73 8.68 5.27 -6.47
N VAL A 74 8.83 5.22 -5.16
CA VAL A 74 8.02 5.96 -4.17
C VAL A 74 8.45 7.42 -4.10
N SER A 75 9.76 7.66 -3.98
CA SER A 75 10.35 8.98 -3.80
C SER A 75 11.72 9.06 -4.46
N ALA A 76 12.08 10.24 -4.95
CA ALA A 76 13.39 10.52 -5.55
C ALA A 76 14.06 11.71 -4.87
N ALA A 77 15.33 11.52 -4.53
CA ALA A 77 16.28 12.54 -4.09
C ALA A 77 17.52 12.49 -5.00
N PRO A 78 18.36 13.54 -5.05
CA PRO A 78 19.48 13.62 -6.00
C PRO A 78 20.41 12.39 -5.99
N SER A 79 20.68 11.82 -4.81
CA SER A 79 21.59 10.67 -4.65
C SER A 79 20.90 9.39 -4.20
N PHE A 80 19.58 9.40 -4.03
CA PHE A 80 18.83 8.29 -3.44
C PHE A 80 17.46 8.14 -4.10
N LEU A 81 17.10 6.92 -4.48
CA LEU A 81 15.72 6.58 -4.82
C LEU A 81 15.18 5.61 -3.78
N LEU A 82 13.89 5.73 -3.48
CA LEU A 82 13.17 4.77 -2.64
C LEU A 82 12.24 3.96 -3.54
N VAL A 83 12.46 2.65 -3.60
CA VAL A 83 11.73 1.71 -4.48
C VAL A 83 10.98 0.70 -3.63
N HIS A 84 9.76 0.36 -4.01
CA HIS A 84 8.92 -0.64 -3.38
C HIS A 84 8.71 -1.84 -4.31
N PHE A 85 9.05 -3.05 -3.85
CA PHE A 85 8.97 -4.30 -4.60
C PHE A 85 7.70 -5.11 -4.26
N GLU A 86 6.51 -4.52 -4.42
CA GLU A 86 5.23 -5.26 -4.32
C GLU A 86 4.07 -4.68 -5.18
N GLY A 87 4.42 -3.92 -6.23
CA GLY A 87 3.48 -3.10 -7.01
C GLY A 87 3.03 -1.82 -6.29
N PRO A 88 2.37 -0.89 -7.00
CA PRO A 88 1.79 0.29 -6.37
C PRO A 88 0.53 -0.09 -5.59
N ILE A 89 0.58 0.09 -4.27
CA ILE A 89 -0.60 0.16 -3.41
C ILE A 89 -0.57 1.57 -2.82
N PHE A 90 -1.26 2.50 -3.48
CA PHE A 90 -1.28 3.90 -3.08
C PHE A 90 -2.06 4.13 -1.78
N PHE A 91 -2.86 3.16 -1.33
CA PHE A 91 -3.68 3.26 -0.12
C PHE A 91 -3.77 1.90 0.57
N GLY A 92 -3.66 1.88 1.91
CA GLY A 92 -3.86 0.68 2.72
C GLY A 92 -2.58 0.20 3.40
N SER A 93 -2.73 -0.63 4.42
CA SER A 93 -1.62 -1.18 5.20
C SER A 93 -0.78 -2.14 4.34
N ILE A 94 0.47 -1.77 4.09
CA ILE A 94 1.47 -2.57 3.39
C ILE A 94 2.27 -3.28 4.48
N GLY A 95 1.89 -4.51 4.80
CA GLY A 95 2.38 -5.22 5.98
C GLY A 95 3.77 -5.84 5.85
N TRP A 96 4.49 -5.59 4.76
CA TRP A 96 5.89 -5.98 4.59
C TRP A 96 6.70 -4.79 4.08
N ASN A 97 7.86 -4.52 4.69
CA ASN A 97 8.73 -3.44 4.23
C ASN A 97 9.61 -3.95 3.08
N ARG A 98 9.02 -4.08 1.88
CA ARG A 98 9.75 -4.38 0.64
C ARG A 98 10.39 -3.13 0.02
N LEU A 99 10.80 -2.19 0.87
CA LEU A 99 11.47 -0.96 0.47
C LEU A 99 12.96 -1.22 0.26
N VAL A 100 13.48 -0.62 -0.80
CA VAL A 100 14.89 -0.64 -1.18
C VAL A 100 15.32 0.79 -1.42
N VAL A 101 16.45 1.17 -0.83
CA VAL A 101 17.15 2.39 -1.20
C VAL A 101 18.10 2.08 -2.35
N VAL A 102 17.92 2.80 -3.46
CA VAL A 102 18.84 2.77 -4.59
C VAL A 102 19.81 3.92 -4.46
N SER A 103 21.10 3.64 -4.50
CA SER A 103 22.19 4.61 -4.29
C SER A 103 23.44 4.22 -5.08
N ASP A 104 24.56 4.92 -4.87
CA ASP A 104 25.84 4.64 -5.54
C ASP A 104 25.77 4.63 -7.07
N PHE A 105 25.05 5.61 -7.63
CA PHE A 105 24.90 5.79 -9.07
C PHE A 105 26.25 5.98 -9.77
N LYS A 106 26.58 5.09 -10.71
CA LYS A 106 27.79 5.12 -11.52
C LYS A 106 27.42 5.27 -12.99
N MET A 107 27.96 6.29 -13.64
CA MET A 107 27.74 6.56 -15.06
C MET A 107 28.98 6.14 -15.86
N ALA A 108 28.82 5.22 -16.82
CA ALA A 108 29.89 4.80 -17.72
C ALA A 108 29.35 4.59 -19.16
N SER A 109 29.98 5.22 -20.16
CA SER A 109 29.70 4.98 -21.59
C SER A 109 28.21 5.05 -22.01
N GLY A 110 27.42 5.95 -21.39
CA GLY A 110 25.99 6.13 -21.70
C GLY A 110 25.04 5.17 -20.98
N GLU A 111 25.58 4.33 -20.10
CA GLU A 111 24.84 3.42 -19.24
C GLU A 111 25.11 3.75 -17.77
N ALA A 112 24.10 3.59 -16.94
CA ALA A 112 24.13 3.93 -15.54
C ALA A 112 23.82 2.68 -14.73
N THR A 113 24.59 2.45 -13.67
CA THR A 113 24.32 1.40 -12.70
C THR A 113 24.15 1.98 -11.30
N ALA A 114 23.44 1.28 -10.45
CA ALA A 114 23.25 1.66 -9.06
C ALA A 114 23.15 0.41 -8.17
N SER A 115 23.42 0.62 -6.87
CA SER A 115 23.36 -0.42 -5.85
C SER A 115 22.07 -0.33 -5.05
N ALA A 116 21.57 -1.48 -4.61
CA ALA A 116 20.39 -1.63 -3.78
C ALA A 116 20.78 -1.90 -2.32
N LYS A 117 20.10 -1.23 -1.40
CA LYS A 117 20.14 -1.55 0.02
C LYS A 117 18.74 -1.79 0.54
N HIS A 118 18.50 -2.98 1.11
CA HIS A 118 17.22 -3.30 1.75
C HIS A 118 16.99 -2.38 2.95
N VAL A 119 15.78 -1.83 3.04
CA VAL A 119 15.33 -1.08 4.21
C VAL A 119 14.81 -2.08 5.23
N PRO A 120 15.33 -2.12 6.47
CA PRO A 120 14.92 -3.11 7.45
C PRO A 120 13.42 -3.00 7.74
N ASP A 121 12.77 -4.12 8.06
CA ASP A 121 11.39 -4.11 8.51
C ASP A 121 11.20 -3.28 9.78
N ARG A 122 9.98 -2.79 9.97
CA ARG A 122 9.59 -2.17 11.24
C ARG A 122 9.45 -3.26 12.29
N THR A 123 9.89 -2.97 13.50
CA THR A 123 9.71 -3.88 14.64
C THR A 123 8.24 -3.92 15.04
N ASP A 124 7.80 -4.99 15.70
CA ASP A 124 6.40 -5.21 16.13
C ASP A 124 5.76 -4.04 16.92
N ARG A 125 6.59 -3.17 17.50
CA ARG A 125 6.14 -2.00 18.29
C ARG A 125 5.81 -0.78 17.43
N LEU A 126 6.18 -0.79 16.15
CA LEU A 126 5.96 0.31 15.22
C LEU A 126 4.87 -0.05 14.21
N PRO A 127 3.97 0.88 13.85
CA PRO A 127 2.99 0.63 12.80
C PRO A 127 3.67 0.27 11.48
N VAL A 128 3.14 -0.69 10.73
CA VAL A 128 3.53 -0.97 9.34
C VAL A 128 3.34 0.24 8.43
N VAL A 129 3.95 0.22 7.26
CA VAL A 129 3.77 1.27 6.25
C VAL A 129 2.29 1.32 5.85
N CYS A 130 1.65 2.48 6.01
CA CYS A 130 0.21 2.62 5.77
C CYS A 130 -0.12 3.22 4.41
N ASN A 131 0.83 3.94 3.80
CA ASN A 131 0.62 4.58 2.51
C ASN A 131 1.95 4.98 1.85
N LEU A 132 2.19 4.53 0.62
CA LEU A 132 3.41 4.91 -0.13
C LEU A 132 3.47 6.41 -0.43
N GLU A 133 2.33 7.08 -0.64
CA GLU A 133 2.27 8.52 -0.92
C GLU A 133 2.61 9.37 0.34
N ASN A 134 2.72 8.78 1.52
CA ASN A 134 3.23 9.45 2.73
C ASN A 134 4.75 9.27 2.96
N LEU A 135 5.40 8.40 2.18
CA LEU A 135 6.83 8.14 2.32
C LEU A 135 7.65 9.11 1.47
N LEU A 136 8.75 9.58 2.04
CA LEU A 136 9.80 10.26 1.28
C LEU A 136 11.18 9.82 1.73
N ILE A 137 12.15 9.95 0.81
CA ILE A 137 13.58 9.83 1.09
C ILE A 137 14.25 11.18 0.83
N PHE A 138 15.17 11.58 1.71
CA PHE A 138 15.95 12.80 1.56
C PHE A 138 17.36 12.63 2.15
N PRO A 139 18.37 13.41 1.69
CA PRO A 139 19.72 13.33 2.23
C PRO A 139 19.80 13.74 3.72
N SER A 140 20.61 13.02 4.50
CA SER A 140 20.89 13.30 5.91
C SER A 140 22.30 13.87 6.12
N GLY A 141 22.42 14.84 7.02
CA GLY A 141 23.70 15.33 7.56
C GLY A 141 24.45 16.34 6.67
N ARG A 142 25.42 17.06 7.27
CA ARG A 142 26.31 17.97 6.53
C ARG A 142 27.27 17.13 5.67
N GLY A 143 27.03 17.11 4.36
CA GLY A 143 27.88 16.41 3.39
C GLY A 143 27.19 15.33 2.56
N GLY A 144 25.91 15.03 2.83
CA GLY A 144 25.07 14.20 1.95
C GLY A 144 25.43 12.71 1.85
N ALA A 145 26.28 12.20 2.75
CA ALA A 145 26.73 10.80 2.73
C ALA A 145 25.70 9.80 3.30
N GLY A 146 24.60 10.28 3.87
CA GLY A 146 23.53 9.45 4.44
C GLY A 146 22.15 9.88 3.94
N TYR A 147 21.11 9.16 4.36
CA TYR A 147 19.72 9.44 3.99
C TYR A 147 18.77 9.31 5.19
N THR A 148 17.61 9.94 5.11
CA THR A 148 16.48 9.72 6.01
C THR A 148 15.29 9.28 5.18
N ILE A 149 14.61 8.23 5.62
CA ILE A 149 13.27 7.87 5.15
C ILE A 149 12.29 8.33 6.21
N ALA A 150 11.21 9.01 5.82
CA ALA A 150 10.16 9.43 6.75
C ALA A 150 8.77 9.13 6.18
N GLU A 151 7.86 8.67 7.05
CA GLU A 151 6.43 8.51 6.80
C GLU A 151 5.64 9.34 7.81
N LEU A 152 4.59 10.01 7.33
CA LEU A 152 3.55 10.58 8.18
C LEU A 152 2.35 9.61 8.26
N GLN A 153 1.95 9.25 9.47
CA GLN A 153 0.73 8.50 9.74
C GLN A 153 -0.24 9.30 10.62
N VAL A 154 -1.47 9.42 10.15
CA VAL A 154 -2.52 10.20 10.79
C VAL A 154 -3.75 9.33 10.96
N ALA A 155 -4.23 9.19 12.20
CA ALA A 155 -5.52 8.56 12.48
C ALA A 155 -6.65 9.57 12.36
N ARG A 156 -7.79 9.16 11.78
CA ARG A 156 -8.98 10.02 11.71
C ARG A 156 -9.45 10.35 13.13
N GLY A 157 -9.68 11.64 13.40
CA GLY A 157 -10.10 12.13 14.71
C GLY A 157 -9.04 12.02 15.82
N GLY A 158 -7.81 11.60 15.49
CA GLY A 158 -6.72 11.50 16.46
C GLY A 158 -6.14 12.87 16.80
N GLU A 159 -5.88 13.12 18.09
CA GLU A 159 -5.20 14.35 18.54
C GLU A 159 -3.69 14.35 18.21
N GLN A 160 -3.15 13.18 17.88
CA GLN A 160 -1.74 13.00 17.56
C GLN A 160 -1.55 12.31 16.21
N ALA A 161 -0.49 12.71 15.50
CA ALA A 161 0.05 12.02 14.34
C ALA A 161 1.37 11.35 14.72
N ALA A 162 1.74 10.32 13.96
CA ALA A 162 3.03 9.65 14.10
C ALA A 162 3.92 9.98 12.90
N ILE A 163 5.13 10.46 13.17
CA ILE A 163 6.19 10.56 12.16
C ILE A 163 7.14 9.38 12.42
N ILE A 164 7.16 8.43 11.48
CA ILE A 164 7.95 7.21 11.56
C ILE A 164 9.11 7.37 10.59
N TYR A 165 10.35 7.26 11.08
CA TYR A 165 11.52 7.57 10.29
C TYR A 165 12.69 6.64 10.57
N LEU A 166 13.54 6.46 9.57
CA LEU A 166 14.79 5.74 9.64
C LEU A 166 15.89 6.66 9.14
N ARG A 167 16.96 6.81 9.91
CA ARG A 167 18.13 7.58 9.53
C ARG A 167 19.32 6.64 9.31
N SER A 168 20.02 6.87 8.22
CA SER A 168 21.23 6.16 7.83
C SER A 168 22.36 7.18 7.65
N GLY A 169 23.52 6.92 8.24
CA GLY A 169 24.68 7.78 8.13
C GLY A 169 25.87 7.30 8.98
N PRO A 170 27.08 7.86 8.76
CA PRO A 170 28.27 7.48 9.51
C PRO A 170 28.09 7.70 11.03
N GLY A 171 28.25 6.65 11.81
CA GLY A 171 28.16 6.70 13.28
C GLY A 171 26.73 6.68 13.83
N GLU A 172 25.70 6.55 13.00
CA GLU A 172 24.32 6.36 13.44
C GLU A 172 23.92 4.88 13.41
N ALA A 173 23.28 4.42 14.48
CA ALA A 173 22.68 3.09 14.49
C ALA A 173 21.43 3.09 13.62
N GLU A 174 21.44 2.27 12.56
CA GLU A 174 20.28 2.11 11.67
C GLU A 174 19.13 1.44 12.43
N GLY A 175 17.97 2.08 12.40
CA GLY A 175 16.77 1.58 13.04
C GLY A 175 15.60 2.55 12.89
N TRP A 176 14.41 1.99 12.77
CA TRP A 176 13.18 2.77 12.74
C TRP A 176 12.90 3.40 14.10
N ARG A 177 12.45 4.65 14.06
CA ARG A 177 12.01 5.45 15.19
C ARG A 177 10.64 6.00 14.88
N ALA A 178 9.85 6.24 15.92
CA ALA A 178 8.57 6.94 15.78
C ALA A 178 8.49 8.08 16.77
N ARG A 179 7.94 9.20 16.31
CA ARG A 179 7.63 10.35 17.14
C ARG A 179 6.14 10.64 17.06
N ARG A 180 5.51 10.83 18.22
CA ARG A 180 4.15 11.36 18.28
C ARG A 180 4.21 12.88 18.35
N VAL A 181 3.41 13.53 17.52
CA VAL A 181 3.34 14.98 17.40
C VAL A 181 1.88 15.40 17.45
N ALA A 182 1.61 16.60 17.98
CA ALA A 182 0.26 17.16 17.96
C ALA A 182 -0.23 17.25 16.51
N TYR A 183 -1.44 16.75 16.25
CA TYR A 183 -2.04 16.83 14.92
C TYR A 183 -2.88 18.10 14.83
N PRO A 184 -2.48 19.10 14.02
CA PRO A 184 -3.12 20.42 14.00
C PRO A 184 -4.56 20.41 13.47
N LEU A 185 -5.02 19.27 12.93
CA LEU A 185 -6.31 19.11 12.29
C LEU A 185 -7.22 18.12 13.03
N ALA A 186 -6.90 17.78 14.28
CA ALA A 186 -7.69 16.86 15.09
C ALA A 186 -9.17 17.31 15.21
N SER A 187 -9.39 18.61 15.43
CA SER A 187 -10.73 19.21 15.57
C SER A 187 -11.51 19.28 14.27
N ALA A 188 -10.83 19.25 13.12
CA ALA A 188 -11.49 19.31 11.81
C ALA A 188 -12.20 17.99 11.46
N ASN A 189 -11.89 16.88 12.16
CA ASN A 189 -12.45 15.53 11.95
C ASN A 189 -12.42 15.02 10.48
N ARG A 190 -11.64 15.69 9.63
CA ARG A 190 -11.47 15.36 8.22
C ARG A 190 -10.38 14.30 8.06
N ARG A 191 -10.65 13.33 7.19
CA ARG A 191 -9.68 12.29 6.82
C ARG A 191 -8.53 12.91 6.03
N TRP A 192 -7.29 12.68 6.49
CA TRP A 192 -6.09 12.99 5.72
C TRP A 192 -5.98 12.05 4.51
N ARG A 193 -6.00 12.60 3.29
CA ARG A 193 -5.82 11.85 2.04
C ARG A 193 -4.43 12.16 1.47
N PRO A 194 -3.43 11.31 1.71
CA PRO A 194 -2.09 11.56 1.19
C PRO A 194 -2.10 11.47 -0.34
N HIS A 195 -1.42 12.41 -0.98
CA HIS A 195 -1.20 12.44 -2.43
C HIS A 195 0.28 12.56 -2.79
N GLY A 196 1.15 12.64 -1.79
CA GLY A 196 2.59 12.69 -1.94
C GLY A 196 3.28 13.43 -0.80
N ALA A 197 4.61 13.38 -0.85
CA ALA A 197 5.46 14.13 0.04
C ALA A 197 6.72 14.63 -0.69
N VAL A 198 7.28 15.74 -0.21
CA VAL A 198 8.47 16.35 -0.79
C VAL A 198 9.33 17.02 0.29
N HIS A 199 10.64 16.93 0.11
CA HIS A 199 11.62 17.62 0.95
C HIS A 199 12.09 18.90 0.23
N VAL A 200 11.98 20.04 0.91
CA VAL A 200 12.47 21.33 0.41
C VAL A 200 13.21 22.03 1.54
N ASP A 201 14.48 22.36 1.30
CA ASP A 201 15.41 22.92 2.29
C ASP A 201 15.45 22.07 3.57
N ASP A 202 15.15 22.63 4.74
CA ASP A 202 15.10 21.91 6.02
C ASP A 202 13.67 21.51 6.41
N THR A 203 12.75 21.38 5.45
CA THR A 203 11.33 21.12 5.71
C THR A 203 10.80 19.93 4.90
N LEU A 204 10.12 19.03 5.60
CA LEU A 204 9.34 17.94 5.06
C LEU A 204 7.91 18.42 4.82
N TRP A 205 7.36 18.14 3.65
CA TRP A 205 6.00 18.52 3.27
C TRP A 205 5.22 17.28 2.85
N TRP A 206 4.13 16.98 3.54
CA TRP A 206 3.13 15.99 3.12
C TRP A 206 1.91 16.74 2.60
N PHE A 207 1.30 16.24 1.54
CA PHE A 207 0.20 16.98 0.92
C PHE A 207 -1.02 16.14 0.61
N ASP A 208 -2.17 16.78 0.81
CA ASP A 208 -3.50 16.37 0.43
C ASP A 208 -4.04 17.36 -0.61
N LEU A 209 -4.11 16.95 -1.88
CA LEU A 209 -4.54 17.80 -3.00
C LEU A 209 -6.01 18.24 -2.91
N THR A 210 -6.77 17.67 -1.97
CA THR A 210 -8.16 18.05 -1.71
C THR A 210 -8.27 19.18 -0.70
N TRP A 211 -7.23 19.45 0.10
CA TRP A 211 -7.42 20.29 1.29
C TRP A 211 -6.23 21.17 1.66
N GLY A 212 -5.02 20.60 1.75
CA GLY A 212 -3.88 21.34 2.27
C GLY A 212 -2.62 20.50 2.41
N ILE A 213 -1.63 21.09 3.05
CA ILE A 213 -0.31 20.49 3.26
C ILE A 213 0.09 20.57 4.73
N LEU A 214 0.83 19.57 5.19
CA LEU A 214 1.41 19.48 6.51
C LEU A 214 2.93 19.62 6.40
N SER A 215 3.53 20.43 7.27
CA SER A 215 4.98 20.62 7.30
C SER A 215 5.61 20.23 8.63
N CYS A 216 6.80 19.65 8.58
CA CYS A 216 7.65 19.39 9.75
C CYS A 216 9.12 19.72 9.42
N GLY A 217 9.89 20.16 10.41
CA GLY A 217 11.35 20.31 10.25
C GLY A 217 12.03 18.96 9.98
N ALA A 218 12.99 18.94 9.04
CA ALA A 218 13.68 17.74 8.58
C ALA A 218 14.68 17.16 9.59
N LEU A 219 15.11 17.95 10.57
CA LEU A 219 15.97 17.47 11.67
C LEU A 219 15.26 16.47 12.59
N LEU A 220 13.91 16.51 12.62
CA LEU A 220 13.08 15.61 13.42
C LEU A 220 13.43 15.61 14.93
N GLU A 221 14.00 16.70 15.44
CA GLU A 221 14.30 16.92 16.87
C GLU A 221 13.03 17.10 17.72
N ASP A 222 13.14 16.88 19.03
CA ASP A 222 12.01 16.75 19.97
C ASP A 222 11.04 17.94 20.03
N ALA A 223 11.42 19.12 19.52
CA ALA A 223 10.61 20.35 19.56
C ALA A 223 9.84 20.69 18.27
N ALA A 224 9.86 19.85 17.23
CA ALA A 224 9.24 20.21 15.94
C ALA A 224 7.74 19.86 15.86
N ASP A 225 6.88 20.88 15.85
CA ASP A 225 5.43 20.76 15.63
C ASP A 225 5.06 20.53 14.16
N LEU A 226 3.97 19.78 13.92
CA LEU A 226 3.31 19.73 12.62
C LEU A 226 2.51 21.01 12.39
N LEU A 227 2.73 21.68 11.25
CA LEU A 227 1.99 22.87 10.86
C LEU A 227 1.10 22.56 9.66
N PHE A 228 -0.16 22.95 9.74
CA PHE A 228 -1.09 22.88 8.61
C PHE A 228 -1.06 24.16 7.78
N HIS A 229 -1.20 23.99 6.47
CA HIS A 229 -1.28 25.07 5.51
C HIS A 229 -2.36 24.75 4.48
N GLU A 230 -3.28 25.69 4.27
CA GLU A 230 -4.29 25.57 3.22
C GLU A 230 -3.67 25.60 1.82
N LEU A 231 -4.36 25.00 0.86
CA LEU A 231 -4.09 25.18 -0.57
C LEU A 231 -4.29 26.65 -1.00
N PRO A 232 -3.91 27.05 -2.23
CA PRO A 232 -4.24 28.37 -2.75
C PRO A 232 -5.74 28.69 -2.59
N ALA A 233 -6.05 29.98 -2.44
CA ALA A 233 -7.39 30.43 -2.07
C ALA A 233 -8.47 29.84 -2.99
N GLY A 234 -9.49 29.22 -2.38
CA GLY A 234 -10.62 28.62 -3.10
C GLY A 234 -10.29 27.33 -3.87
N ARG A 235 -9.13 26.69 -3.61
CA ARG A 235 -8.75 25.40 -4.24
C ARG A 235 -8.97 24.18 -3.34
N GLY A 236 -9.11 24.38 -2.03
CA GLY A 236 -9.55 23.33 -1.12
C GLY A 236 -10.99 22.92 -1.41
N LEU A 237 -11.26 21.61 -1.39
CA LEU A 237 -12.61 21.03 -1.48
C LEU A 237 -13.29 21.08 -0.12
N GLY A 238 -14.62 21.18 -0.11
CA GLY A 238 -15.44 21.19 1.09
C GLY A 238 -15.34 19.89 1.89
N GLU A 239 -15.84 19.93 3.12
CA GLU A 239 -15.99 18.73 3.94
C GLU A 239 -17.11 17.85 3.35
N GLY A 240 -16.81 16.57 3.08
CA GLY A 240 -17.75 15.63 2.44
C GLY A 240 -17.66 15.56 0.91
N ASP A 241 -16.90 16.46 0.27
CA ASP A 241 -16.63 16.36 -1.16
C ASP A 241 -15.72 15.16 -1.45
N GLU A 242 -16.21 14.24 -2.28
CA GLU A 242 -15.38 13.18 -2.85
C GLU A 242 -14.45 13.77 -3.91
N PRO A 243 -13.12 13.58 -3.82
CA PRO A 243 -12.20 14.06 -4.81
C PRO A 243 -12.45 13.36 -6.13
N PRO A 244 -12.28 14.06 -7.26
CA PRO A 244 -12.26 13.41 -8.56
C PRO A 244 -11.21 12.29 -8.56
N PRO A 245 -11.53 11.09 -9.08
CA PRO A 245 -10.59 9.98 -9.12
C PRO A 245 -9.30 10.32 -9.90
N ASP A 246 -9.37 11.30 -10.80
CA ASP A 246 -8.29 11.84 -11.61
C ASP A 246 -7.67 13.13 -11.06
N ILE A 247 -7.83 13.47 -9.78
CA ILE A 247 -7.32 14.74 -9.21
C ILE A 247 -5.82 14.99 -9.49
N HIS A 248 -5.03 13.93 -9.50
CA HIS A 248 -3.59 13.91 -9.78
C HIS A 248 -3.22 14.22 -11.25
N THR A 249 -4.19 14.16 -12.16
CA THR A 249 -3.99 14.51 -13.58
C THR A 249 -4.01 16.02 -13.82
N ARG A 250 -4.54 16.79 -12.86
CA ARG A 250 -4.73 18.24 -12.96
C ARG A 250 -4.05 19.02 -11.87
N ARG A 251 -3.94 18.47 -10.66
CA ARG A 251 -3.33 19.12 -9.49
C ARG A 251 -2.06 18.40 -9.10
N TRP A 252 -1.01 19.17 -8.80
CA TRP A 252 0.23 18.60 -8.28
C TRP A 252 0.96 19.56 -7.34
N ILE A 253 1.70 18.99 -6.39
CA ILE A 253 2.62 19.73 -5.53
C ILE A 253 4.02 19.17 -5.72
N THR A 254 4.99 20.05 -5.91
CA THR A 254 6.37 19.66 -6.21
C THR A 254 7.37 20.73 -5.79
N ALA A 255 8.65 20.37 -5.78
CA ALA A 255 9.76 21.30 -5.59
C ALA A 255 10.27 21.77 -6.95
N SER A 256 10.37 23.09 -7.15
CA SER A 256 11.05 23.67 -8.29
C SER A 256 11.77 24.95 -7.89
N TRP A 257 13.04 25.01 -8.25
CA TRP A 257 13.98 26.07 -7.92
C TRP A 257 14.08 26.33 -6.42
N GLY A 258 14.21 25.24 -5.65
CA GLY A 258 14.30 25.27 -4.18
C GLY A 258 13.03 25.78 -3.48
N LYS A 259 11.88 25.78 -4.15
CA LYS A 259 10.62 26.29 -3.60
C LYS A 259 9.49 25.32 -3.84
N LEU A 260 8.59 25.25 -2.87
CA LEU A 260 7.36 24.49 -2.99
C LEU A 260 6.39 25.16 -3.96
N ARG A 261 5.88 24.37 -4.91
CA ARG A 261 4.97 24.79 -5.97
C ARG A 261 3.66 24.03 -5.87
N TYR A 262 2.56 24.74 -6.08
CA TYR A 262 1.25 24.16 -6.39
C TYR A 262 0.95 24.48 -7.85
N VAL A 263 0.58 23.48 -8.63
CA VAL A 263 0.22 23.65 -10.05
C VAL A 263 -1.12 23.00 -10.30
N GLU A 264 -1.98 23.69 -11.04
CA GLU A 264 -3.31 23.21 -11.38
C GLU A 264 -3.67 23.51 -12.84
N ILE A 265 -4.30 22.54 -13.50
CA ILE A 265 -5.06 22.75 -14.73
C ILE A 265 -6.52 23.03 -14.35
N ILE A 266 -6.92 24.29 -14.46
CA ILE A 266 -8.27 24.77 -14.15
C ILE A 266 -9.12 24.73 -15.42
N ILE A 267 -10.26 24.05 -15.36
CA ILE A 267 -11.25 24.02 -16.44
C ILE A 267 -12.41 24.96 -16.04
N PRO A 268 -12.70 26.04 -16.81
CA PRO A 268 -13.75 26.99 -16.47
C PRO A 268 -15.15 26.36 -16.49
N GLU A 269 -15.94 26.62 -15.45
CA GLU A 269 -17.37 26.29 -15.42
C GLU A 269 -18.13 27.23 -16.37
N GLY A 270 -18.66 26.70 -17.49
CA GLY A 270 -19.37 27.50 -18.50
C GLY A 270 -18.78 27.45 -19.91
N GLY A 271 -17.70 26.68 -20.11
CA GLY A 271 -17.05 26.53 -21.42
C GLY A 271 -15.93 27.55 -21.64
N GLY A 272 -14.92 27.14 -22.40
CA GLY A 272 -13.67 27.88 -22.60
C GLY A 272 -12.46 26.95 -22.47
N ALA A 273 -11.30 27.40 -22.96
CA ALA A 273 -10.08 26.62 -22.86
C ALA A 273 -9.53 26.59 -21.43
N ALA A 274 -8.96 25.45 -21.04
CA ALA A 274 -8.36 25.25 -19.72
C ALA A 274 -7.22 26.23 -19.46
N MET A 275 -6.93 26.50 -18.19
CA MET A 275 -5.83 27.34 -17.75
C MET A 275 -4.83 26.54 -16.92
N LEU A 276 -3.54 26.66 -17.25
CA LEU A 276 -2.46 26.22 -16.39
C LEU A 276 -2.09 27.35 -15.42
N VAL A 277 -2.18 27.09 -14.12
CA VAL A 277 -1.86 28.07 -13.09
C VAL A 277 -0.82 27.49 -12.13
N MET A 278 0.15 28.33 -11.74
CA MET A 278 1.26 27.96 -10.86
C MET A 278 1.32 28.94 -9.69
N TRP A 279 1.47 28.42 -8.48
CA TRP A 279 1.68 29.21 -7.27
C TRP A 279 2.96 28.79 -6.55
N THR A 280 3.66 29.78 -6.00
CA THR A 280 4.81 29.57 -5.11
C THR A 280 4.39 29.76 -3.66
N ARG A 281 4.81 28.83 -2.80
CA ARG A 281 4.72 29.03 -1.35
C ARG A 281 5.78 30.04 -0.88
N ARG A 282 5.37 31.12 -0.21
CA ARG A 282 6.28 32.14 0.32
C ARG A 282 5.94 32.51 1.76
N ARG A 283 6.97 32.89 2.52
CA ARG A 283 6.77 33.54 3.82
C ARG A 283 6.05 34.88 3.62
N LYS A 284 5.13 35.21 4.51
CA LYS A 284 4.50 36.52 4.50
C LYS A 284 5.54 37.60 4.84
N PRO A 285 5.43 38.83 4.29
CA PRO A 285 6.38 39.91 4.55
C PRO A 285 6.50 40.31 6.03
N ASP A 286 5.44 40.09 6.81
CA ASP A 286 5.39 40.32 8.26
C ASP A 286 6.12 39.25 9.09
N GLY A 287 6.67 38.21 8.43
CA GLY A 287 7.31 37.07 9.08
C GLY A 287 6.34 36.05 9.68
N ASN A 288 5.04 36.37 9.78
CA ASN A 288 4.05 35.60 10.50
C ASN A 288 3.27 34.68 9.57
N GLY A 289 3.84 33.50 9.35
CA GLY A 289 3.24 32.43 8.58
C GLY A 289 3.56 32.53 7.09
N TRP A 290 2.64 32.05 6.28
CA TRP A 290 2.93 31.70 4.89
C TRP A 290 1.74 32.04 3.97
N ARG A 291 2.02 32.33 2.70
CA ARG A 291 1.02 32.61 1.65
C ARG A 291 1.37 31.89 0.33
N TRP A 292 0.39 31.78 -0.55
CA TRP A 292 0.57 31.31 -1.93
C TRP A 292 0.55 32.53 -2.85
N ASP A 293 1.62 32.73 -3.60
CA ASP A 293 1.73 33.79 -4.60
C ASP A 293 1.58 33.16 -5.98
N GLU A 294 0.61 33.62 -6.77
CA GLU A 294 0.45 33.17 -8.16
C GLU A 294 1.65 33.66 -9.00
N ASP A 295 2.36 32.73 -9.64
CA ASP A 295 3.48 33.04 -10.52
C ASP A 295 2.98 33.35 -11.93
N TYR A 296 2.01 32.56 -12.43
CA TYR A 296 1.38 32.75 -13.74
C TYR A 296 0.06 32.00 -13.86
N ALA A 297 -0.79 32.49 -14.78
CA ALA A 297 -1.95 31.80 -15.32
C ALA A 297 -1.91 31.88 -16.85
N VAL A 298 -1.88 30.74 -17.53
CA VAL A 298 -1.77 30.65 -19.00
C VAL A 298 -2.90 29.79 -19.56
N ASN A 299 -3.64 30.36 -20.51
CA ASN A 299 -4.70 29.66 -21.22
C ASN A 299 -4.11 28.71 -22.28
N PHE A 300 -4.54 27.45 -22.28
CA PHE A 300 -4.11 26.43 -23.23
C PHE A 300 -4.39 26.78 -24.70
N GLU A 301 -5.44 27.56 -24.99
CA GLU A 301 -5.72 28.05 -26.33
C GLU A 301 -4.53 28.80 -26.93
N LYS A 302 -3.86 29.62 -26.11
CA LYS A 302 -2.66 30.36 -26.54
C LYS A 302 -1.46 29.45 -26.82
N ILE A 303 -1.41 28.28 -26.17
CA ILE A 303 -0.38 27.27 -26.44
C ILE A 303 -0.73 26.51 -27.72
N TRP A 304 -2.00 26.13 -27.89
CA TRP A 304 -2.49 25.41 -29.07
C TRP A 304 -2.43 26.24 -30.36
N ASP A 305 -2.50 27.56 -30.26
CA ASP A 305 -2.44 28.49 -31.39
C ASP A 305 -1.01 28.76 -31.87
N ASP A 306 0.01 28.46 -31.06
CA ASP A 306 1.42 28.62 -31.44
C ASP A 306 1.82 27.55 -32.46
N ASP A 307 2.64 27.94 -33.44
CA ASP A 307 3.05 27.05 -34.53
C ASP A 307 3.81 25.83 -34.01
N SER A 308 4.57 25.97 -32.91
CA SER A 308 5.28 24.84 -32.31
C SER A 308 4.35 23.76 -31.75
N TYR A 309 3.11 24.10 -31.34
CA TYR A 309 2.13 23.10 -30.93
C TYR A 309 1.50 22.43 -32.14
N LYS A 310 1.15 23.21 -33.18
CA LYS A 310 0.60 22.66 -34.43
C LYS A 310 1.57 21.67 -35.08
N ASP A 311 2.87 21.98 -35.04
CA ASP A 311 3.94 21.11 -35.55
C ASP A 311 4.01 19.75 -34.83
N THR A 312 3.45 19.63 -33.61
CA THR A 312 3.38 18.33 -32.91
C THR A 312 2.36 17.37 -33.50
N GLY A 313 1.35 17.88 -34.23
CA GLY A 313 0.21 17.10 -34.73
C GLY A 313 -0.77 16.63 -33.65
N LEU A 314 -0.63 17.08 -32.40
CA LEU A 314 -1.51 16.70 -31.29
C LEU A 314 -2.89 17.37 -31.38
N THR A 315 -3.91 16.71 -30.82
CA THR A 315 -5.27 17.25 -30.77
C THR A 315 -5.37 18.41 -29.78
N ARG A 316 -6.27 19.38 -30.03
CA ARG A 316 -6.55 20.50 -29.11
C ARG A 316 -7.39 20.04 -27.91
N SER A 317 -6.79 19.18 -27.09
CA SER A 317 -7.39 18.56 -25.92
C SER A 317 -6.64 18.98 -24.66
N VAL A 318 -7.34 19.06 -23.53
CA VAL A 318 -6.71 19.37 -22.25
C VAL A 318 -5.76 18.21 -21.89
N PRO A 319 -4.46 18.47 -21.74
CA PRO A 319 -3.51 17.41 -21.49
C PRO A 319 -3.42 17.06 -19.99
N VAL A 320 -2.76 15.96 -19.67
CA VAL A 320 -2.48 15.53 -18.29
C VAL A 320 -1.19 16.17 -17.80
N LEU A 321 -1.21 16.72 -16.59
CA LEU A 321 -0.03 17.26 -15.92
C LEU A 321 0.93 16.14 -15.48
N THR A 322 2.20 16.22 -15.89
CA THR A 322 3.19 15.17 -15.58
C THR A 322 4.27 15.65 -14.63
N VAL A 323 5.13 16.59 -15.07
CA VAL A 323 6.33 17.01 -14.34
C VAL A 323 6.58 18.50 -14.52
N VAL A 324 6.94 19.17 -13.43
CA VAL A 324 7.52 20.52 -13.46
C VAL A 324 9.03 20.38 -13.43
N CYS A 325 9.75 21.12 -14.28
CA CYS A 325 11.20 21.08 -14.30
C CYS A 325 11.77 21.50 -12.91
N PRO A 326 12.67 20.70 -12.30
CA PRO A 326 13.23 21.00 -10.97
C PRO A 326 13.97 22.32 -10.89
N SER A 327 14.62 22.74 -11.97
CA SER A 327 15.43 23.97 -12.04
C SER A 327 14.68 25.15 -12.64
N ASN A 328 13.56 24.93 -13.33
CA ASN A 328 12.82 25.97 -14.04
C ASN A 328 11.29 25.79 -13.92
N PRO A 329 10.59 26.55 -13.06
CA PRO A 329 9.15 26.41 -12.85
C PRO A 329 8.30 26.86 -14.05
N TYR A 330 8.91 27.46 -15.07
CA TYR A 330 8.24 27.89 -16.30
C TYR A 330 8.38 26.87 -17.44
N LEU A 331 9.03 25.73 -17.18
CA LEU A 331 9.06 24.59 -18.08
C LEU A 331 8.25 23.45 -17.46
N VAL A 332 7.08 23.19 -18.04
CA VAL A 332 6.14 22.17 -17.54
C VAL A 332 5.89 21.15 -18.62
N TYR A 333 5.90 19.88 -18.24
CA TYR A 333 5.64 18.75 -19.12
C TYR A 333 4.22 18.26 -18.96
N PHE A 334 3.66 17.81 -20.07
CA PHE A 334 2.31 17.29 -20.17
C PHE A 334 2.29 16.03 -21.01
N ALA A 335 1.34 15.14 -20.71
CA ALA A 335 1.04 13.98 -21.54
C ALA A 335 -0.31 14.17 -22.23
N LEU A 336 -0.37 13.79 -23.51
CA LEU A 336 -1.61 13.69 -24.25
C LEU A 336 -1.50 12.50 -25.20
N ASP A 337 -2.52 11.65 -25.19
CA ASP A 337 -2.51 10.35 -25.86
C ASP A 337 -1.29 9.50 -25.42
N GLN A 338 -0.38 9.18 -26.33
CA GLN A 338 0.88 8.46 -26.05
C GLN A 338 2.12 9.37 -26.22
N SER A 339 1.92 10.69 -26.17
CA SER A 339 2.97 11.68 -26.33
C SER A 339 3.21 12.46 -25.04
N ILE A 340 4.46 12.82 -24.79
CA ILE A 340 4.86 13.74 -23.74
C ILE A 340 5.56 14.95 -24.39
N PHE A 341 5.16 16.14 -23.97
CA PHE A 341 5.68 17.38 -24.52
C PHE A 341 5.96 18.41 -23.41
N GLY A 342 7.06 19.15 -23.59
CA GLY A 342 7.50 20.19 -22.67
C GLY A 342 7.12 21.57 -23.21
N VAL A 343 6.42 22.35 -22.39
CA VAL A 343 5.95 23.69 -22.74
C VAL A 343 6.76 24.73 -21.98
N SER A 344 7.31 25.69 -22.72
CA SER A 344 7.73 26.96 -22.14
C SER A 344 6.47 27.77 -21.84
N VAL A 345 6.08 27.85 -20.58
CA VAL A 345 4.79 28.41 -20.19
C VAL A 345 4.70 29.90 -20.49
N LEU A 346 5.75 30.67 -20.16
CA LEU A 346 5.79 32.10 -20.49
C LEU A 346 5.93 32.37 -21.99
N GLY A 347 6.69 31.51 -22.69
CA GLY A 347 6.84 31.56 -24.14
C GLY A 347 5.62 31.02 -24.90
N ARG A 348 4.70 30.34 -24.21
CA ARG A 348 3.47 29.71 -24.74
C ARG A 348 3.72 28.77 -25.92
N ARG A 349 4.88 28.13 -25.93
CA ARG A 349 5.35 27.30 -27.05
C ARG A 349 5.86 25.95 -26.56
N VAL A 350 5.67 24.94 -27.38
CA VAL A 350 6.25 23.62 -27.19
C VAL A 350 7.75 23.71 -27.50
N LEU A 351 8.58 23.29 -26.55
CA LEU A 351 10.03 23.23 -26.73
C LEU A 351 10.48 21.85 -27.23
N ARG A 352 9.79 20.80 -26.78
CA ARG A 352 10.12 19.42 -27.08
C ARG A 352 8.85 18.58 -27.10
N ASN A 353 8.79 17.60 -27.98
CA ASN A 353 7.72 16.61 -28.07
C ASN A 353 8.34 15.24 -28.40
N GLY A 354 7.71 14.17 -27.94
CA GLY A 354 8.10 12.82 -28.28
C GLY A 354 7.13 11.79 -27.71
N THR A 355 7.19 10.58 -28.25
CA THR A 355 6.54 9.42 -27.64
C THR A 355 7.28 9.02 -26.37
N TYR A 356 6.57 8.58 -25.35
CA TYR A 356 7.19 8.01 -24.15
C TYR A 356 6.99 6.50 -24.10
N GLU A 357 7.96 5.80 -23.53
CA GLU A 357 7.85 4.39 -23.18
C GLU A 357 7.99 4.30 -21.66
N LEU A 358 6.92 3.91 -20.98
CA LEU A 358 6.96 3.60 -19.55
C LEU A 358 6.94 2.08 -19.37
N ALA A 359 7.57 1.57 -18.30
CA ALA A 359 7.43 0.18 -17.94
C ALA A 359 5.95 -0.12 -17.64
N ALA A 360 5.44 -1.25 -18.12
CA ALA A 360 4.06 -1.74 -18.06
C ALA A 360 3.18 -1.07 -16.98
N ILE A 361 2.58 0.08 -17.32
CA ILE A 361 1.64 0.77 -16.42
C ILE A 361 0.45 -0.17 -16.23
N PRO A 362 0.11 -0.57 -14.99
CA PRO A 362 -1.04 -1.43 -14.74
C PRO A 362 -2.34 -0.75 -15.17
N GLY A 363 -3.22 -1.51 -15.83
CA GLY A 363 -4.54 -1.05 -16.25
C GLY A 363 -4.61 -0.63 -17.73
N PRO A 364 -5.74 -0.03 -18.15
CA PRO A 364 -5.94 0.37 -19.54
C PRO A 364 -4.97 1.48 -19.96
N PRO A 365 -4.59 1.56 -21.26
CA PRO A 365 -3.74 2.62 -21.76
C PRO A 365 -4.31 4.01 -21.44
N ARG A 366 -3.49 4.84 -20.79
CA ARG A 366 -3.84 6.22 -20.43
C ARG A 366 -2.61 7.14 -20.51
N PRO A 367 -2.80 8.45 -20.67
CA PRO A 367 -1.70 9.40 -20.57
C PRO A 367 -1.02 9.33 -19.20
N ALA A 368 0.30 9.48 -19.20
CA ALA A 368 1.09 9.51 -17.97
C ALA A 368 0.74 10.74 -17.11
N SER A 369 0.79 10.57 -15.79
CA SER A 369 0.56 11.61 -14.77
C SER A 369 1.75 11.69 -13.81
N GLY A 370 1.69 12.59 -12.82
CA GLY A 370 2.67 12.66 -11.72
C GLY A 370 2.77 11.38 -10.86
N ARG A 371 1.81 10.45 -10.97
CA ARG A 371 1.88 9.11 -10.36
C ARG A 371 2.69 8.11 -11.18
N ASP A 372 2.93 8.38 -12.45
CA ASP A 372 3.62 7.47 -13.37
C ASP A 372 5.07 7.93 -13.62
N VAL A 373 5.34 9.23 -13.43
CA VAL A 373 6.66 9.84 -13.61
C VAL A 373 7.03 10.78 -12.46
N ILE A 374 8.32 10.99 -12.24
CA ILE A 374 8.84 11.95 -11.26
C ILE A 374 10.06 12.68 -11.85
N ALA A 375 10.27 13.94 -11.46
CA ALA A 375 11.50 14.64 -11.81
C ALA A 375 12.65 14.15 -10.92
N TRP A 376 13.81 13.91 -11.51
CA TRP A 376 14.99 13.47 -10.76
C TRP A 376 16.24 14.25 -11.19
N ASP A 377 16.85 14.94 -10.23
CA ASP A 377 18.12 15.63 -10.41
C ASP A 377 19.26 14.60 -10.51
N LEU A 378 19.97 14.60 -11.64
CA LEU A 378 21.12 13.73 -11.86
C LEU A 378 22.35 14.37 -11.23
N LEU A 379 23.13 13.60 -10.48
CA LEU A 379 24.45 14.05 -10.05
C LEU A 379 25.32 14.35 -11.27
N PRO A 380 26.16 15.42 -11.24
CA PRO A 380 27.09 15.69 -12.32
C PRO A 380 28.06 14.50 -12.47
N ALA A 381 28.32 14.11 -13.72
CA ALA A 381 29.26 13.03 -14.02
C ALA A 381 30.61 13.28 -13.32
N PRO A 382 31.27 12.24 -12.77
CA PRO A 382 32.59 12.39 -12.18
C PRO A 382 33.56 12.91 -13.26
N GLY A 383 33.95 14.18 -13.15
CA GLY A 383 34.80 14.85 -14.13
C GLY A 383 34.62 16.38 -14.25
N GLN A 384 33.58 16.98 -13.64
CA GLN A 384 33.35 18.44 -13.75
C GLN A 384 33.38 19.24 -12.45
N VAL A 385 33.66 18.64 -11.29
CA VAL A 385 33.78 19.40 -10.03
C VAL A 385 35.25 19.72 -9.76
N GLY A 386 35.67 20.90 -10.21
CA GLY A 386 36.94 21.51 -9.80
C GLY A 386 36.95 21.81 -8.31
N VAL A 387 38.02 21.38 -7.66
CA VAL A 387 38.36 21.61 -6.26
C VAL A 387 38.24 23.11 -5.91
N ILE A 388 37.46 23.44 -4.88
CA ILE A 388 37.65 24.65 -4.09
C ILE A 388 37.73 24.22 -2.63
N GLY A 389 38.97 24.12 -2.15
CA GLY A 389 39.29 23.83 -0.76
C GLY A 389 39.09 25.05 0.14
N GLY A 390 38.78 24.78 1.40
CA GLY A 390 38.72 25.76 2.48
C GLY A 390 38.76 25.03 3.81
N SER A 391 39.97 24.71 4.26
CA SER A 391 40.30 24.07 5.53
C SER A 391 39.87 24.91 6.73
N THR A 392 39.22 24.28 7.72
CA THR A 392 39.40 24.63 9.13
C THR A 392 39.23 23.38 9.98
N THR A 393 40.35 22.91 10.51
CA THR A 393 40.52 21.81 11.45
C THR A 393 40.05 22.20 12.85
N PHE A 394 39.25 21.35 13.50
CA PHE A 394 39.13 21.29 14.96
C PHE A 394 39.26 19.84 15.42
N GLN A 395 40.15 19.59 16.38
CA GLN A 395 40.46 18.26 16.91
C GLN A 395 39.35 17.73 17.84
N PRO A 396 39.17 16.40 17.95
CA PRO A 396 38.16 15.80 18.82
C PRO A 396 38.65 15.67 20.26
N VAL A 397 37.77 15.98 21.23
CA VAL A 397 37.92 15.61 22.64
C VAL A 397 37.22 14.27 22.86
N GLN A 398 37.91 13.30 23.47
CA GLN A 398 37.39 11.96 23.74
C GLN A 398 36.32 11.95 24.85
N PRO A 399 35.26 11.13 24.75
CA PRO A 399 34.37 10.86 25.87
C PRO A 399 34.90 9.74 26.76
N THR A 400 34.98 10.02 28.06
CA THR A 400 35.17 9.06 29.14
C THR A 400 33.97 8.10 29.26
N ALA A 401 34.30 6.83 29.47
CA ALA A 401 33.38 5.69 29.58
C ALA A 401 32.39 5.79 30.75
N TRP A 402 31.16 5.35 30.50
CA TRP A 402 30.21 4.91 31.53
C TRP A 402 29.68 3.52 31.17
N GLN A 403 29.96 2.56 32.05
CA GLN A 403 29.53 1.16 31.97
C GLN A 403 28.06 1.01 32.40
N LEU A 404 27.30 0.22 31.65
CA LEU A 404 25.94 -0.23 31.99
C LEU A 404 25.98 -1.42 32.98
N PRO A 405 25.08 -1.52 33.96
CA PRO A 405 24.87 -2.76 34.71
C PRO A 405 24.04 -3.75 33.88
N GLN A 406 24.56 -4.97 33.74
CA GLN A 406 23.84 -6.12 33.21
C GLN A 406 22.77 -6.59 34.20
N THR A 407 21.55 -6.82 33.73
CA THR A 407 20.61 -7.74 34.39
C THR A 407 20.08 -8.77 33.41
N ALA A 408 20.03 -10.00 33.89
CA ALA A 408 19.92 -11.23 33.14
C ALA A 408 18.52 -11.45 32.54
N ALA A 409 18.48 -11.95 31.30
CA ALA A 409 17.29 -12.51 30.69
C ALA A 409 16.93 -13.83 31.39
N GLN A 410 15.77 -13.87 32.05
CA GLN A 410 15.13 -15.13 32.44
C GLN A 410 14.31 -15.64 31.25
N GLY A 411 14.58 -16.88 30.85
CA GLY A 411 13.89 -17.57 29.76
C GLY A 411 12.42 -17.84 30.09
N VAL A 412 11.56 -17.60 29.11
CA VAL A 412 10.17 -18.06 29.11
C VAL A 412 10.17 -19.50 28.56
N PRO A 413 9.53 -20.48 29.22
CA PRO A 413 9.51 -21.85 28.74
C PRO A 413 8.56 -21.99 27.54
N MET A 414 9.06 -22.56 26.44
CA MET A 414 8.23 -23.02 25.32
C MET A 414 7.39 -24.21 25.78
N ALA A 415 6.06 -24.04 25.79
CA ALA A 415 5.13 -25.14 25.90
C ALA A 415 5.06 -25.87 24.55
N SER A 416 5.37 -27.16 24.56
CA SER A 416 5.08 -28.08 23.45
C SER A 416 3.58 -28.34 23.39
N SER A 417 2.85 -27.70 22.47
CA SER A 417 1.45 -28.02 22.19
C SER A 417 1.39 -29.04 21.04
N SER A 418 0.96 -30.25 21.36
CA SER A 418 0.34 -31.15 20.38
C SER A 418 -0.89 -30.44 19.80
N GLY A 419 -0.95 -30.23 18.47
CA GLY A 419 -2.03 -29.47 17.80
C GLY A 419 -3.44 -29.85 18.30
N SER A 420 -4.08 -28.93 19.02
CA SER A 420 -5.45 -29.07 19.50
C SER A 420 -6.42 -28.65 18.39
N SER A 421 -7.47 -29.46 18.17
CA SER A 421 -8.54 -29.13 17.23
C SER A 421 -9.71 -28.35 17.87
N VAL A 422 -9.52 -27.88 19.10
CA VAL A 422 -10.49 -27.05 19.82
C VAL A 422 -10.20 -25.58 19.52
N PRO A 423 -11.19 -24.79 19.05
CA PRO A 423 -11.02 -23.34 18.91
C PRO A 423 -10.65 -22.71 20.24
N HIS A 424 -9.57 -21.93 20.27
CA HIS A 424 -9.18 -21.19 21.46
C HIS A 424 -9.39 -19.70 21.27
N ASP A 425 -9.95 -19.06 22.29
CA ASP A 425 -10.22 -17.63 22.28
C ASP A 425 -8.93 -16.83 22.39
N VAL A 426 -8.80 -15.85 21.48
CA VAL A 426 -7.71 -14.90 21.44
C VAL A 426 -8.28 -13.51 21.69
N TRP A 427 -7.77 -12.86 22.73
CA TRP A 427 -8.13 -11.51 23.16
C TRP A 427 -6.92 -10.59 23.04
N ALA A 428 -7.08 -9.29 23.29
CA ALA A 428 -6.01 -8.30 23.13
C ALA A 428 -4.73 -8.66 23.92
N GLU A 429 -4.89 -9.29 25.09
CA GLU A 429 -3.83 -9.69 26.01
C GLU A 429 -3.05 -10.92 25.53
N THR A 430 -3.69 -11.82 24.77
CA THR A 430 -3.07 -13.06 24.26
C THR A 430 -2.74 -12.99 22.77
N ALA A 431 -3.22 -11.96 22.07
CA ALA A 431 -3.07 -11.80 20.63
C ALA A 431 -1.62 -11.92 20.16
N ASP A 432 -0.67 -11.23 20.80
CA ASP A 432 0.72 -11.23 20.34
C ASP A 432 1.37 -12.63 20.43
N ALA A 433 1.03 -13.40 21.47
CA ALA A 433 1.52 -14.77 21.62
C ALA A 433 0.92 -15.70 20.55
N SER A 434 -0.40 -15.61 20.32
CA SER A 434 -1.07 -16.39 19.27
C SER A 434 -0.58 -16.03 17.87
N PHE A 435 -0.33 -14.74 17.61
CA PHE A 435 0.24 -14.26 16.35
C PHE A 435 1.63 -14.84 16.10
N GLN A 436 2.49 -14.89 17.14
CA GLN A 436 3.81 -15.51 17.06
C GLN A 436 3.73 -17.01 16.83
N GLU A 437 2.79 -17.70 17.48
CA GLU A 437 2.57 -19.14 17.29
C GLU A 437 2.19 -19.46 15.84
N ILE A 438 1.24 -18.71 15.27
CA ILE A 438 0.84 -18.90 13.87
C ILE A 438 1.98 -18.56 12.92
N ASN A 439 2.69 -17.45 13.15
CA ASN A 439 3.81 -17.05 12.30
C ASN A 439 4.94 -18.10 12.34
N PHE A 440 5.22 -18.68 13.51
CA PHE A 440 6.19 -19.77 13.64
C PHE A 440 5.73 -21.01 12.88
N LEU A 441 4.46 -21.39 13.02
CA LEU A 441 3.87 -22.52 12.29
C LEU A 441 3.96 -22.36 10.77
N LEU A 442 3.70 -21.16 10.26
CA LEU A 442 3.70 -20.87 8.81
C LEU A 442 5.12 -20.73 8.24
N ARG A 443 6.11 -20.38 9.07
CA ARG A 443 7.51 -20.16 8.65
C ARG A 443 8.43 -21.34 8.93
N SER A 444 7.98 -22.36 9.68
CA SER A 444 8.82 -23.49 10.06
C SER A 444 9.26 -24.37 8.87
N ASP A 445 8.51 -24.35 7.77
CA ASP A 445 8.82 -25.08 6.55
C ASP A 445 8.57 -24.19 5.31
N ALA A 446 9.65 -23.60 4.79
CA ALA A 446 9.58 -22.67 3.68
C ALA A 446 9.12 -23.38 2.40
N GLY A 447 7.90 -23.08 1.95
CA GLY A 447 7.27 -23.69 0.79
C GLY A 447 6.26 -24.80 1.10
N ALA A 448 5.98 -25.08 2.39
CA ALA A 448 4.90 -25.97 2.77
C ALA A 448 3.53 -25.43 2.33
N GLU A 449 2.66 -26.33 1.88
CA GLU A 449 1.26 -25.99 1.60
C GLU A 449 0.41 -26.04 2.87
N TYR A 450 -0.40 -25.01 3.07
CA TYR A 450 -1.35 -24.93 4.18
C TYR A 450 -2.78 -24.78 3.66
N LYS A 451 -3.73 -25.42 4.35
CA LYS A 451 -5.17 -25.25 4.13
C LYS A 451 -5.72 -24.45 5.31
N VAL A 452 -6.31 -23.30 5.02
CA VAL A 452 -6.76 -22.32 6.02
C VAL A 452 -8.27 -22.19 5.96
N GLY A 453 -8.95 -22.75 6.94
CA GLY A 453 -10.36 -22.47 7.19
C GLY A 453 -10.54 -21.06 7.70
N PHE A 454 -11.49 -20.33 7.13
CA PHE A 454 -11.81 -18.95 7.51
C PHE A 454 -13.32 -18.75 7.60
N ASP A 455 -13.73 -18.01 8.61
CA ASP A 455 -15.11 -17.57 8.85
C ASP A 455 -15.08 -16.31 9.73
N SER A 456 -16.14 -15.49 9.65
CA SER A 456 -16.24 -14.29 10.47
C SER A 456 -17.65 -14.02 10.98
N GLU A 457 -17.73 -13.47 12.19
CA GLU A 457 -18.96 -12.91 12.74
C GLU A 457 -18.89 -11.38 12.73
N PHE A 458 -19.98 -10.74 12.32
CA PHE A 458 -19.99 -9.30 12.06
C PHE A 458 -21.35 -8.66 12.37
N ALA A 459 -21.33 -7.37 12.64
CA ALA A 459 -22.53 -6.54 12.80
C ALA A 459 -22.77 -5.72 11.53
N ILE A 460 -23.93 -5.92 10.88
CA ILE A 460 -24.34 -5.08 9.74
C ILE A 460 -24.48 -3.59 10.13
N PRO A 461 -24.38 -2.64 9.18
CA PRO A 461 -24.58 -1.22 9.46
C PRO A 461 -25.99 -0.90 9.98
N ASN A 462 -26.15 0.27 10.61
CA ASN A 462 -27.46 0.77 11.01
C ASN A 462 -28.35 1.07 9.79
N GLY A 463 -29.65 0.78 9.90
CA GLY A 463 -30.63 1.06 8.83
C GLY A 463 -30.61 0.09 7.65
N VAL A 464 -29.74 -0.92 7.65
CA VAL A 464 -29.70 -1.94 6.60
C VAL A 464 -30.78 -3.00 6.85
N VAL A 465 -31.68 -3.16 5.87
CA VAL A 465 -32.67 -4.24 5.83
C VAL A 465 -32.29 -5.22 4.73
N LEU A 466 -32.05 -6.47 5.11
CA LEU A 466 -31.72 -7.54 4.18
C LEU A 466 -33.01 -8.21 3.68
N SER A 467 -33.03 -8.57 2.40
CA SER A 467 -34.24 -9.15 1.79
C SER A 467 -34.63 -10.51 2.38
N GLY A 468 -33.69 -11.22 3.02
CA GLY A 468 -33.87 -12.57 3.55
C GLY A 468 -34.09 -13.65 2.49
N ARG A 469 -34.17 -13.26 1.20
CA ARG A 469 -34.33 -14.14 0.05
C ARG A 469 -33.02 -14.24 -0.70
N GLU A 470 -32.84 -15.35 -1.41
CA GLU A 470 -31.70 -15.48 -2.31
C GLU A 470 -31.81 -14.46 -3.44
N PRO A 471 -30.77 -13.61 -3.64
CA PRO A 471 -30.77 -12.64 -4.73
C PRO A 471 -30.87 -13.34 -6.09
N PRO A 472 -31.64 -12.78 -7.04
CA PRO A 472 -31.95 -13.46 -8.31
C PRO A 472 -30.80 -13.41 -9.33
N THR A 473 -29.87 -12.45 -9.20
CA THR A 473 -28.73 -12.28 -10.10
C THR A 473 -27.44 -12.05 -9.33
N VAL A 474 -26.31 -12.22 -10.02
CA VAL A 474 -24.96 -11.98 -9.49
C VAL A 474 -24.78 -10.52 -9.06
N GLU A 475 -25.34 -9.57 -9.81
CA GLU A 475 -25.30 -8.13 -9.47
C GLU A 475 -26.15 -7.83 -8.24
N CYS A 476 -27.32 -8.47 -8.10
CA CYS A 476 -28.12 -8.35 -6.88
C CYS A 476 -27.39 -8.96 -5.67
N HIS A 477 -26.70 -10.09 -5.86
CA HIS A 477 -25.85 -10.68 -4.82
C HIS A 477 -24.74 -9.72 -4.39
N TYR A 478 -24.06 -9.07 -5.35
CA TYR A 478 -23.02 -8.11 -5.05
C TYR A 478 -23.58 -6.85 -4.36
N THR A 479 -24.75 -6.36 -4.79
CA THR A 479 -25.43 -5.24 -4.15
C THR A 479 -25.77 -5.54 -2.68
N GLU A 480 -26.30 -6.74 -2.39
CA GLU A 480 -26.58 -7.17 -1.02
C GLU A 480 -25.29 -7.37 -0.20
N LEU A 481 -24.21 -7.84 -0.82
CA LEU A 481 -22.90 -7.89 -0.18
C LEU A 481 -22.44 -6.49 0.25
N CYS A 482 -22.46 -5.51 -0.67
CA CYS A 482 -22.06 -4.14 -0.39
C CYS A 482 -22.86 -3.55 0.77
N LYS A 483 -24.18 -3.79 0.85
CA LYS A 483 -25.01 -3.34 1.99
C LYS A 483 -24.57 -3.92 3.34
N LYS A 484 -24.11 -5.18 3.37
CA LYS A 484 -23.66 -5.84 4.60
C LYS A 484 -22.28 -5.35 5.03
N VAL A 485 -21.39 -5.15 4.06
CA VAL A 485 -19.97 -4.90 4.30
C VAL A 485 -19.68 -3.40 4.49
N ASN A 486 -20.28 -2.53 3.70
CA ASN A 486 -19.98 -1.10 3.70
C ASN A 486 -20.49 -0.44 5.00
N GLY A 487 -19.57 -0.16 5.93
CA GLY A 487 -19.89 0.31 7.27
C GLY A 487 -20.24 -0.79 8.28
N GLY A 488 -20.06 -2.07 7.92
CA GLY A 488 -20.22 -3.20 8.86
C GLY A 488 -19.04 -3.29 9.82
N ASP A 489 -19.24 -3.88 11.00
CA ASP A 489 -18.16 -4.07 11.97
C ASP A 489 -17.83 -5.55 12.10
N LEU A 490 -16.54 -5.87 12.02
CA LEU A 490 -16.02 -7.22 12.25
C LEU A 490 -15.92 -7.46 13.76
N VAL A 491 -16.46 -8.57 14.25
CA VAL A 491 -16.61 -8.83 15.70
C VAL A 491 -15.87 -10.09 16.13
N GLN A 492 -15.87 -11.13 15.31
CA GLN A 492 -15.10 -12.34 15.56
C GLN A 492 -14.51 -12.88 14.27
N ILE A 493 -13.33 -13.50 14.36
CA ILE A 493 -12.63 -14.09 13.21
C ILE A 493 -12.14 -15.48 13.58
N GLY A 494 -12.44 -16.46 12.75
CA GLY A 494 -11.95 -17.83 12.89
C GLY A 494 -10.86 -18.14 11.89
N ILE A 495 -9.74 -18.68 12.37
CA ILE A 495 -8.68 -19.21 11.52
C ILE A 495 -8.36 -20.63 11.96
N ALA A 496 -8.60 -21.61 11.09
CA ALA A 496 -8.19 -23.00 11.29
C ALA A 496 -7.06 -23.34 10.31
N VAL A 497 -5.86 -23.63 10.80
CA VAL A 497 -4.71 -23.98 9.95
C VAL A 497 -4.52 -25.48 9.93
N ALA A 498 -4.42 -26.07 8.75
CA ALA A 498 -4.05 -27.45 8.53
C ALA A 498 -2.90 -27.56 7.51
N ASP A 499 -2.15 -28.66 7.57
CA ASP A 499 -1.16 -28.99 6.56
C ASP A 499 -1.80 -29.48 5.25
N ALA A 500 -0.97 -29.77 4.24
CA ALA A 500 -1.39 -30.31 2.95
C ALA A 500 -2.24 -31.60 3.06
N GLY A 501 -2.03 -32.38 4.13
CA GLY A 501 -2.77 -33.62 4.43
C GLY A 501 -4.07 -33.38 5.22
N PHE A 502 -4.48 -32.13 5.42
CA PHE A 502 -5.61 -31.72 6.26
C PHE A 502 -5.47 -32.10 7.74
N LYS A 503 -4.26 -32.31 8.24
CA LYS A 503 -4.04 -32.43 9.68
C LYS A 503 -4.05 -31.01 10.27
N VAL A 504 -5.04 -30.75 11.12
CA VAL A 504 -5.20 -29.47 11.82
C VAL A 504 -4.02 -29.25 12.77
N GLN A 505 -3.37 -28.11 12.61
CA GLN A 505 -2.23 -27.67 13.41
C GLN A 505 -2.68 -26.75 14.55
N GLY A 506 -3.73 -25.96 14.31
CA GLY A 506 -4.37 -25.14 15.34
C GLY A 506 -5.62 -24.43 14.83
N VAL A 507 -6.45 -23.96 15.77
CA VAL A 507 -7.70 -23.22 15.49
C VAL A 507 -7.82 -22.04 16.44
N TRP A 508 -7.74 -20.83 15.89
CA TRP A 508 -7.77 -19.57 16.64
C TRP A 508 -9.11 -18.87 16.43
N GLN A 509 -9.70 -18.40 17.52
CA GLN A 509 -10.90 -17.58 17.53
C GLN A 509 -10.55 -16.18 18.04
N PHE A 510 -10.33 -15.25 17.12
CA PHE A 510 -9.96 -13.87 17.45
C PHE A 510 -11.21 -13.07 17.77
N ASN A 511 -11.27 -12.55 18.99
CA ASN A 511 -12.36 -11.71 19.44
C ASN A 511 -11.98 -10.25 19.21
N ILE A 512 -12.65 -9.60 18.24
CA ILE A 512 -12.32 -8.24 17.80
C ILE A 512 -13.04 -7.21 18.66
N GLN A 513 -12.38 -6.07 18.86
CA GLN A 513 -12.94 -4.97 19.62
C GLN A 513 -14.21 -4.44 18.96
N PHE A 514 -15.31 -4.48 19.69
CA PHE A 514 -16.61 -4.05 19.22
C PHE A 514 -17.41 -3.43 20.38
N ASP A 515 -17.87 -2.20 20.17
CA ASP A 515 -18.71 -1.47 21.13
C ASP A 515 -20.15 -1.35 20.62
N ALA A 516 -21.03 -2.15 21.21
CA ALA A 516 -22.44 -2.17 20.88
C ALA A 516 -23.23 -1.01 21.54
N SER A 517 -22.64 -0.26 22.48
CA SER A 517 -23.35 0.76 23.27
C SER A 517 -23.87 1.93 22.44
N SER A 518 -23.24 2.19 21.30
CA SER A 518 -23.65 3.22 20.33
C SER A 518 -24.80 2.76 19.41
N ARG A 519 -25.24 1.50 19.50
CA ARG A 519 -26.26 0.89 18.64
C ARG A 519 -27.50 0.53 19.44
N ASP A 520 -28.64 0.40 18.75
CA ASP A 520 -29.87 -0.10 19.36
C ASP A 520 -29.64 -1.55 19.87
N PRO A 521 -29.98 -1.88 21.13
CA PRO A 521 -29.87 -3.24 21.67
C PRO A 521 -30.66 -4.32 20.92
N TRP A 522 -31.65 -3.91 20.11
CA TRP A 522 -32.48 -4.74 19.24
C TRP A 522 -32.09 -4.61 17.76
N HIS A 523 -30.99 -3.90 17.46
CA HIS A 523 -30.42 -3.89 16.12
C HIS A 523 -30.18 -5.34 15.67
N PRO A 524 -30.60 -5.74 14.45
CA PRO A 524 -30.54 -7.14 14.02
C PRO A 524 -29.15 -7.77 14.10
N GLY A 525 -28.09 -7.00 13.82
CA GLY A 525 -26.71 -7.46 13.96
C GLY A 525 -26.29 -7.64 15.41
N VAL A 526 -26.63 -6.69 16.29
CA VAL A 526 -26.32 -6.77 17.73
C VAL A 526 -27.08 -7.92 18.40
N ALA A 527 -28.37 -8.07 18.09
CA ALA A 527 -29.19 -9.17 18.59
C ALA A 527 -28.69 -10.53 18.09
N PHE A 528 -28.30 -10.64 16.81
CA PHE A 528 -27.70 -11.86 16.27
C PHE A 528 -26.42 -12.26 17.02
N LEU A 529 -25.48 -11.32 17.20
CA LEU A 529 -24.24 -11.59 17.92
C LEU A 529 -24.47 -11.98 19.39
N ARG A 530 -25.43 -11.35 20.07
CA ARG A 530 -25.74 -11.65 21.48
C ARG A 530 -26.53 -12.95 21.64
N ASP A 531 -27.58 -13.14 20.86
CA ASP A 531 -28.60 -14.17 21.12
C ASP A 531 -28.33 -15.46 20.33
N VAL A 532 -27.73 -15.36 19.14
CA VAL A 532 -27.44 -16.50 18.26
C VAL A 532 -25.99 -16.96 18.42
N CYS A 533 -25.03 -16.05 18.25
CA CYS A 533 -23.60 -16.35 18.44
C CYS A 533 -23.20 -16.51 19.93
N LYS A 534 -24.08 -16.06 20.84
CA LYS A 534 -23.88 -16.08 22.30
C LYS A 534 -22.63 -15.30 22.74
N LEU A 535 -22.26 -14.26 22.01
CA LEU A 535 -21.09 -13.45 22.32
C LEU A 535 -21.34 -12.52 23.51
N LYS A 536 -20.37 -12.46 24.42
CA LYS A 536 -20.36 -11.50 25.52
C LYS A 536 -19.82 -10.16 25.01
N LEU A 537 -20.72 -9.32 24.49
CA LEU A 537 -20.32 -8.06 23.83
C LEU A 537 -19.52 -7.11 24.75
N GLN A 538 -19.72 -7.16 26.06
CA GLN A 538 -18.92 -6.38 27.02
C GLN A 538 -17.44 -6.79 27.02
N ASP A 539 -17.15 -8.09 26.82
CA ASP A 539 -15.79 -8.60 26.72
C ASP A 539 -15.16 -8.13 25.40
N HIS A 540 -15.91 -8.11 24.29
CA HIS A 540 -15.45 -7.50 23.04
C HIS A 540 -15.14 -6.01 23.19
N THR A 541 -15.92 -5.25 23.95
CA THR A 541 -15.62 -3.83 24.19
C THR A 541 -14.34 -3.63 25.00
N SER A 542 -14.13 -4.46 26.03
CA SER A 542 -13.09 -4.24 27.05
C SER A 542 -11.77 -4.97 26.76
N HIS A 543 -11.84 -6.15 26.15
CA HIS A 543 -10.73 -7.08 25.94
C HIS A 543 -10.53 -7.42 24.46
N GLY A 544 -11.41 -6.96 23.57
CA GLY A 544 -11.34 -7.26 22.16
C GLY A 544 -10.07 -6.71 21.51
N ILE A 545 -9.55 -7.45 20.53
CA ILE A 545 -8.38 -7.07 19.75
C ILE A 545 -8.77 -5.89 18.86
N PRO A 546 -8.06 -4.74 18.92
CA PRO A 546 -8.31 -3.66 17.98
C PRO A 546 -8.22 -4.18 16.55
N VAL A 547 -9.24 -3.94 15.72
CA VAL A 547 -9.29 -4.49 14.35
C VAL A 547 -8.04 -4.12 13.55
N SER A 548 -7.50 -2.92 13.76
CA SER A 548 -6.23 -2.47 13.16
C SER A 548 -5.04 -3.33 13.56
N LYS A 549 -4.96 -3.80 14.81
CA LYS A 549 -3.91 -4.71 15.31
C LYS A 549 -4.02 -6.07 14.63
N PHE A 550 -5.22 -6.63 14.53
CA PHE A 550 -5.44 -7.88 13.82
C PHE A 550 -5.09 -7.75 12.33
N MET A 551 -5.55 -6.68 11.66
CA MET A 551 -5.26 -6.47 10.24
C MET A 551 -3.76 -6.29 9.99
N HIS A 552 -3.05 -5.54 10.85
CA HIS A 552 -1.60 -5.43 10.78
C HIS A 552 -0.95 -6.82 10.82
N TRP A 553 -1.30 -7.65 11.82
CA TRP A 553 -0.78 -9.01 11.90
C TRP A 553 -1.12 -9.85 10.66
N LEU A 554 -2.38 -9.85 10.21
CA LEU A 554 -2.80 -10.64 9.06
C LEU A 554 -1.97 -10.31 7.82
N VAL A 555 -1.67 -9.02 7.59
CA VAL A 555 -0.83 -8.64 6.45
C VAL A 555 0.61 -9.13 6.63
N GLY A 556 1.17 -9.08 7.84
CA GLY A 556 2.51 -9.60 8.18
C GLY A 556 2.61 -11.11 8.45
N SER A 557 1.51 -11.86 8.30
CA SER A 557 1.43 -13.29 8.68
C SER A 557 1.97 -14.23 7.60
N GLY A 558 1.94 -13.79 6.34
CA GLY A 558 2.27 -14.59 5.16
C GLY A 558 1.06 -15.34 4.60
N LEU A 559 -0.13 -15.21 5.20
CA LEU A 559 -1.35 -15.87 4.74
C LEU A 559 -1.96 -15.25 3.47
N LEU A 560 -1.72 -13.95 3.25
CA LEU A 560 -2.25 -13.21 2.11
C LEU A 560 -1.32 -13.32 0.91
N ARG A 561 -1.88 -13.39 -0.30
CA ARG A 561 -1.17 -13.42 -1.59
C ARG A 561 -0.25 -14.63 -1.80
N ASP A 562 -0.14 -15.54 -0.83
CA ASP A 562 0.59 -16.78 -0.96
C ASP A 562 -0.25 -17.84 -1.70
N ARG A 563 0.32 -18.45 -2.74
CA ARG A 563 -0.31 -19.51 -3.52
C ARG A 563 -0.26 -20.87 -2.81
N ASN A 564 0.68 -21.06 -1.87
CA ASN A 564 0.80 -22.25 -1.04
C ASN A 564 -0.25 -22.29 0.07
N VAL A 565 -0.89 -21.15 0.36
CA VAL A 565 -2.03 -21.05 1.28
C VAL A 565 -3.33 -21.20 0.50
N THR A 566 -4.11 -22.22 0.84
CA THR A 566 -5.46 -22.43 0.29
C THR A 566 -6.52 -21.99 1.29
N TRP A 567 -7.22 -20.90 0.99
CA TRP A 567 -8.31 -20.39 1.80
C TRP A 567 -9.60 -21.19 1.58
N ILE A 568 -10.25 -21.61 2.67
CA ILE A 568 -11.47 -22.42 2.62
C ILE A 568 -12.53 -21.73 3.47
N THR A 569 -13.68 -21.43 2.87
CA THR A 569 -14.80 -20.73 3.53
C THR A 569 -16.11 -21.46 3.27
N PHE A 570 -17.19 -21.04 3.94
CA PHE A 570 -18.54 -21.46 3.60
C PHE A 570 -19.43 -20.23 3.38
N ALA A 571 -19.87 -20.01 2.15
CA ALA A 571 -20.58 -18.77 1.76
C ALA A 571 -19.75 -17.50 1.97
N GLY A 572 -18.44 -17.59 1.67
CA GLY A 572 -17.40 -16.66 2.10
C GLY A 572 -17.42 -15.25 1.51
N SER A 573 -18.41 -14.89 0.70
CA SER A 573 -18.45 -13.59 0.02
C SER A 573 -18.44 -12.41 1.00
N THR A 574 -19.14 -12.54 2.13
CA THR A 574 -19.17 -11.49 3.16
C THR A 574 -17.88 -11.45 3.97
N ASP A 575 -17.33 -12.62 4.31
CA ASP A 575 -16.06 -12.77 5.02
C ASP A 575 -14.91 -12.09 4.27
N PHE A 576 -14.74 -12.42 2.99
CA PHE A 576 -13.73 -11.79 2.13
C PHE A 576 -14.07 -10.33 1.84
N GLY A 577 -15.34 -9.96 1.72
CA GLY A 577 -15.76 -8.57 1.57
C GLY A 577 -15.27 -7.70 2.73
N LEU A 578 -15.50 -8.15 3.97
CA LEU A 578 -15.03 -7.44 5.17
C LEU A 578 -13.51 -7.31 5.17
N LEU A 579 -12.78 -8.42 4.91
CA LEU A 579 -11.32 -8.37 4.82
C LEU A 579 -10.82 -7.43 3.72
N ILE A 580 -11.36 -7.50 2.50
CA ILE A 580 -10.92 -6.66 1.37
C ILE A 580 -11.16 -5.18 1.66
N ARG A 581 -12.32 -4.82 2.22
CA ARG A 581 -12.59 -3.44 2.63
C ARG A 581 -11.56 -2.93 3.65
N LEU A 582 -11.26 -3.76 4.65
CA LEU A 582 -10.26 -3.42 5.68
C LEU A 582 -8.83 -3.37 5.12
N LEU A 583 -8.45 -4.29 4.23
CA LEU A 583 -7.13 -4.34 3.57
C LEU A 583 -6.90 -3.14 2.67
N THR A 584 -7.93 -2.69 1.94
CA THR A 584 -7.85 -1.52 1.06
C THR A 584 -7.99 -0.19 1.80
N GLY A 585 -8.36 -0.21 3.09
CA GLY A 585 -8.60 0.97 3.89
C GLY A 585 -9.73 1.87 3.36
N GLN A 586 -10.64 1.30 2.56
CA GLN A 586 -11.78 2.02 1.99
C GLN A 586 -13.01 1.89 2.90
N GLU A 587 -13.90 2.89 2.85
CA GLU A 587 -15.17 2.81 3.61
C GLU A 587 -16.19 1.88 2.94
N THR A 588 -16.05 1.70 1.62
CA THR A 588 -16.91 0.88 0.77
C THR A 588 -16.09 -0.12 -0.05
N LEU A 589 -16.72 -1.23 -0.42
CA LEU A 589 -16.24 -2.10 -1.49
C LEU A 589 -16.29 -1.37 -2.85
N PRO A 590 -15.55 -1.83 -3.87
CA PRO A 590 -15.65 -1.31 -5.22
C PRO A 590 -17.10 -1.23 -5.72
N GLU A 591 -17.41 -0.26 -6.57
CA GLU A 591 -18.77 -0.17 -7.14
C GLU A 591 -19.03 -1.28 -8.16
N VAL A 592 -17.97 -1.69 -8.86
CA VAL A 592 -18.02 -2.69 -9.92
C VAL A 592 -17.58 -4.05 -9.36
N LEU A 593 -18.40 -5.07 -9.58
CA LEU A 593 -18.12 -6.45 -9.14
C LEU A 593 -16.78 -6.98 -9.69
N GLY A 594 -16.43 -6.63 -10.94
CA GLY A 594 -15.17 -7.01 -11.57
C GLY A 594 -13.96 -6.61 -10.71
N ASP A 595 -13.91 -5.34 -10.31
CA ASP A 595 -12.83 -4.78 -9.48
C ASP A 595 -12.73 -5.48 -8.12
N PHE A 596 -13.87 -5.81 -7.52
CA PHE A 596 -13.91 -6.60 -6.29
C PHE A 596 -13.34 -8.01 -6.48
N LEU A 597 -13.72 -8.70 -7.56
CA LEU A 597 -13.21 -10.04 -7.85
C LEU A 597 -11.72 -10.02 -8.19
N GLU A 598 -11.21 -8.94 -8.80
CA GLU A 598 -9.77 -8.74 -9.00
C GLU A 598 -9.02 -8.60 -7.68
N LEU A 599 -9.51 -7.75 -6.76
CA LEU A 599 -8.94 -7.61 -5.42
C LEU A 599 -8.98 -8.92 -4.63
N PHE A 600 -10.11 -9.63 -4.70
CA PHE A 600 -10.28 -10.93 -4.06
C PHE A 600 -9.23 -11.93 -4.55
N ARG A 601 -9.08 -12.10 -5.87
CA ARG A 601 -8.09 -13.04 -6.43
C ARG A 601 -6.65 -12.58 -6.19
N LYS A 602 -6.42 -11.27 -6.04
CA LYS A 602 -5.10 -10.73 -5.68
C LYS A 602 -4.71 -11.12 -4.25
N PHE A 603 -5.60 -10.95 -3.28
CA PHE A 603 -5.31 -11.24 -1.87
C PHE A 603 -5.43 -12.72 -1.51
N PHE A 604 -6.31 -13.46 -2.19
CA PHE A 604 -6.63 -14.86 -1.89
C PHE A 604 -6.51 -15.73 -3.15
N PRO A 605 -5.29 -15.88 -3.71
CA PRO A 605 -5.07 -16.45 -5.05
C PRO A 605 -5.46 -17.92 -5.15
N THR A 606 -5.42 -18.66 -4.03
CA THR A 606 -5.89 -20.03 -3.94
C THR A 606 -7.02 -20.09 -2.91
N SER A 607 -8.27 -20.18 -3.35
CA SER A 607 -9.44 -20.13 -2.46
C SER A 607 -10.59 -20.99 -2.95
N TYR A 608 -11.35 -21.57 -2.01
CA TYR A 608 -12.50 -22.42 -2.25
C TYR A 608 -13.65 -22.09 -1.30
N ASP A 609 -14.83 -21.86 -1.87
CA ASP A 609 -16.08 -21.70 -1.12
C ASP A 609 -16.86 -23.02 -1.11
N VAL A 610 -16.97 -23.64 0.07
CA VAL A 610 -17.65 -24.93 0.26
C VAL A 610 -19.11 -24.87 -0.21
N ARG A 611 -19.76 -23.70 -0.16
CA ARG A 611 -21.15 -23.56 -0.58
C ARG A 611 -21.34 -23.69 -2.09
N VAL A 612 -20.31 -23.40 -2.88
CA VAL A 612 -20.31 -23.67 -4.33
C VAL A 612 -20.47 -25.17 -4.58
N PHE A 613 -19.76 -26.01 -3.81
CA PHE A 613 -19.82 -27.47 -3.98
C PHE A 613 -21.06 -28.10 -3.34
N SER A 614 -21.45 -27.65 -2.14
CA SER A 614 -22.61 -28.22 -1.45
C SER A 614 -23.90 -27.89 -2.17
N LYS A 615 -24.16 -26.62 -2.50
CA LYS A 615 -25.47 -26.20 -3.03
C LYS A 615 -25.60 -26.38 -4.54
N LEU A 616 -24.57 -26.08 -5.33
CA LEU A 616 -24.65 -26.16 -6.79
C LEU A 616 -24.35 -27.57 -7.34
N GLY A 617 -24.02 -28.53 -6.48
CA GLY A 617 -23.66 -29.90 -6.88
C GLY A 617 -22.39 -29.99 -7.73
N ARG A 618 -21.65 -28.89 -7.88
CA ARG A 618 -20.43 -28.83 -8.68
C ARG A 618 -19.39 -29.74 -8.01
N CYS A 619 -18.83 -30.67 -8.76
CA CYS A 619 -17.90 -31.72 -8.28
C CYS A 619 -18.49 -32.82 -7.37
N ARG A 620 -19.81 -32.84 -7.09
CA ARG A 620 -20.49 -33.88 -6.31
C ARG A 620 -21.65 -34.50 -7.09
N LYS A 621 -22.08 -35.70 -6.71
CA LYS A 621 -23.22 -36.39 -7.38
C LYS A 621 -24.57 -35.74 -7.05
N GLU A 622 -24.73 -35.28 -5.81
CA GLU A 622 -25.98 -34.70 -5.32
C GLU A 622 -25.69 -33.43 -4.50
N PRO A 623 -26.52 -32.36 -4.64
CA PRO A 623 -26.41 -31.17 -3.82
C PRO A 623 -26.84 -31.45 -2.37
N ILE A 624 -26.20 -30.78 -1.41
CA ILE A 624 -26.65 -30.69 -0.01
C ILE A 624 -27.23 -29.29 0.20
N HIS A 625 -28.49 -29.23 0.60
CA HIS A 625 -29.18 -27.99 0.91
C HIS A 625 -28.99 -27.61 2.40
N GLY A 626 -29.05 -26.31 2.70
CA GLY A 626 -28.98 -25.78 4.06
C GLY A 626 -27.72 -24.94 4.34
N GLY A 627 -27.57 -24.54 5.60
CA GLY A 627 -26.38 -23.87 6.13
C GLY A 627 -25.26 -24.85 6.50
N LEU A 628 -24.17 -24.33 7.05
CA LEU A 628 -22.96 -25.13 7.33
C LEU A 628 -23.26 -26.35 8.22
N SER A 629 -24.08 -26.21 9.26
CA SER A 629 -24.44 -27.34 10.14
C SER A 629 -25.13 -28.50 9.41
N ALA A 630 -26.02 -28.21 8.45
CA ALA A 630 -26.67 -29.24 7.63
C ALA A 630 -25.66 -29.93 6.69
N VAL A 631 -24.68 -29.16 6.19
CA VAL A 631 -23.60 -29.70 5.37
C VAL A 631 -22.66 -30.58 6.20
N CYS A 632 -22.34 -30.19 7.44
CA CYS A 632 -21.59 -31.02 8.38
C CYS A 632 -22.30 -32.35 8.63
N GLU A 633 -23.60 -32.32 8.94
CA GLU A 633 -24.40 -33.52 9.19
C GLU A 633 -24.41 -34.47 7.98
N ALA A 634 -24.71 -33.94 6.79
CA ALA A 634 -24.74 -34.73 5.56
C ALA A 634 -23.38 -35.32 5.17
N LEU A 635 -22.27 -34.68 5.54
CA LEU A 635 -20.91 -35.17 5.30
C LEU A 635 -20.36 -35.99 6.47
N GLN A 636 -21.13 -36.16 7.55
CA GLN A 636 -20.71 -36.81 8.80
C GLN A 636 -19.44 -36.17 9.39
N VAL A 637 -19.38 -34.83 9.34
CA VAL A 637 -18.32 -34.03 9.97
C VAL A 637 -18.79 -33.64 11.36
N GLU A 638 -18.03 -34.06 12.37
CA GLU A 638 -18.26 -33.64 13.75
C GLU A 638 -17.79 -32.20 13.95
N ARG A 639 -18.71 -31.36 14.45
CA ARG A 639 -18.44 -29.98 14.84
C ARG A 639 -17.71 -29.95 16.18
N VAL A 640 -16.68 -29.12 16.27
CA VAL A 640 -15.96 -28.84 17.52
C VAL A 640 -16.13 -27.35 17.83
N GLY A 641 -16.63 -27.03 19.02
CA GLY A 641 -17.08 -25.69 19.39
C GLY A 641 -18.56 -25.43 19.07
N GLU A 642 -19.04 -24.23 19.39
CA GLU A 642 -20.42 -23.82 19.18
C GLU A 642 -20.64 -23.33 17.73
N ALA A 643 -21.81 -23.63 17.15
CA ALA A 643 -22.19 -23.04 15.87
C ALA A 643 -22.43 -21.52 16.02
N HIS A 644 -22.21 -20.76 14.95
CA HIS A 644 -22.23 -19.29 14.96
C HIS A 644 -21.13 -18.68 15.85
N GLN A 645 -19.99 -19.37 15.91
CA GLN A 645 -18.74 -18.81 16.41
C GLN A 645 -17.66 -19.07 15.38
N ALA A 646 -16.95 -18.01 15.03
CA ALA A 646 -16.12 -17.99 13.82
C ALA A 646 -15.05 -19.09 13.83
N GLY A 647 -14.45 -19.39 14.99
CA GLY A 647 -13.45 -20.46 15.10
C GLY A 647 -14.01 -21.85 14.82
N SER A 648 -15.20 -22.15 15.33
CA SER A 648 -15.89 -23.44 15.09
C SER A 648 -16.34 -23.57 13.64
N ASP A 649 -16.88 -22.50 13.07
CA ASP A 649 -17.38 -22.49 11.70
C ASP A 649 -16.24 -22.54 10.66
N ALA A 650 -15.13 -21.83 10.90
CA ALA A 650 -13.91 -21.94 10.10
C ALA A 650 -13.36 -23.38 10.05
N LEU A 651 -13.27 -24.05 11.21
CA LEU A 651 -12.85 -25.46 11.28
C LEU A 651 -13.86 -26.38 10.58
N SER A 652 -15.14 -26.13 10.74
CA SER A 652 -16.21 -26.94 10.13
C SER A 652 -16.19 -26.83 8.61
N ALA A 653 -15.98 -25.64 8.07
CA ALA A 653 -15.81 -25.41 6.63
C ALA A 653 -14.57 -26.17 6.10
N LEU A 654 -13.43 -26.05 6.79
CA LEU A 654 -12.19 -26.78 6.48
C LEU A 654 -12.41 -28.30 6.44
N ARG A 655 -13.08 -28.86 7.47
CA ARG A 655 -13.36 -30.31 7.56
C ARG A 655 -14.38 -30.77 6.53
N CYS A 656 -15.36 -29.95 6.17
CA CYS A 656 -16.27 -30.26 5.06
C CYS A 656 -15.51 -30.39 3.75
N PHE A 657 -14.62 -29.42 3.45
CA PHE A 657 -13.79 -29.47 2.26
C PHE A 657 -12.83 -30.67 2.27
N GLN A 658 -12.19 -30.96 3.41
CA GLN A 658 -11.39 -32.17 3.62
C GLN A 658 -12.21 -33.42 3.30
N ARG A 659 -13.40 -33.55 3.88
CA ARG A 659 -14.25 -34.73 3.71
C ARG A 659 -14.68 -34.93 2.26
N MET A 660 -15.02 -33.85 1.55
CA MET A 660 -15.31 -33.90 0.10
C MET A 660 -14.08 -34.35 -0.70
N THR A 661 -12.90 -33.81 -0.36
CA THR A 661 -11.63 -34.10 -1.04
C THR A 661 -11.16 -35.53 -0.83
N LEU A 662 -11.29 -36.07 0.38
CA LEU A 662 -10.84 -37.42 0.71
C LEU A 662 -11.84 -38.51 0.31
N ALA A 663 -13.14 -38.19 0.22
CA ALA A 663 -14.18 -39.15 -0.16
C ALA A 663 -14.19 -39.50 -1.65
N ASP A 664 -13.73 -38.56 -2.50
CA ASP A 664 -13.77 -38.68 -3.95
C ASP A 664 -12.41 -38.26 -4.52
N LYS A 665 -11.66 -39.24 -5.04
CA LYS A 665 -10.30 -39.04 -5.58
C LYS A 665 -10.24 -38.04 -6.74
N ASP A 666 -11.35 -37.86 -7.45
CA ASP A 666 -11.43 -36.93 -8.58
C ASP A 666 -11.89 -35.53 -8.13
N PHE A 667 -12.40 -35.38 -6.90
CA PHE A 667 -12.86 -34.09 -6.37
C PHE A 667 -11.73 -33.07 -6.40
N ALA A 668 -10.53 -33.43 -5.93
CA ALA A 668 -9.37 -32.54 -5.90
C ALA A 668 -8.98 -32.00 -7.29
N GLN A 669 -9.17 -32.79 -8.35
CA GLN A 669 -8.87 -32.36 -9.71
C GLN A 669 -10.00 -31.50 -10.29
N ARG A 670 -11.26 -31.87 -10.06
CA ARG A 670 -12.41 -31.11 -10.56
C ARG A 670 -12.59 -29.78 -9.82
N SER A 671 -12.30 -29.74 -8.52
CA SER A 671 -12.46 -28.55 -7.69
C SER A 671 -11.59 -27.38 -8.16
N LYS A 672 -10.42 -27.65 -8.79
CA LYS A 672 -9.52 -26.62 -9.35
C LYS A 672 -10.20 -25.64 -10.30
N GLN A 673 -11.24 -26.08 -11.03
CA GLN A 673 -12.03 -25.22 -11.94
C GLN A 673 -12.86 -24.16 -11.19
N TYR A 674 -13.02 -24.34 -9.87
CA TYR A 674 -13.77 -23.46 -8.97
C TYR A 674 -12.85 -22.72 -7.99
N CYS A 675 -11.54 -22.74 -8.21
CA CYS A 675 -10.61 -21.93 -7.44
C CYS A 675 -10.91 -20.43 -7.68
N GLY A 676 -11.02 -19.65 -6.61
CA GLY A 676 -11.33 -18.22 -6.69
C GLY A 676 -12.76 -17.91 -7.11
N ILE A 677 -13.70 -18.85 -6.92
CA ILE A 677 -15.13 -18.69 -7.15
C ILE A 677 -15.85 -18.57 -5.81
N LEU A 678 -16.57 -17.47 -5.61
CA LEU A 678 -17.40 -17.22 -4.43
C LEU A 678 -18.87 -17.48 -4.74
N TYR A 679 -19.59 -18.13 -3.82
CA TYR A 679 -21.00 -18.41 -4.01
C TYR A 679 -21.81 -17.11 -4.15
N GLY A 680 -22.61 -17.04 -5.22
CA GLY A 680 -23.46 -15.89 -5.56
C GLY A 680 -22.76 -14.81 -6.39
N LEU A 681 -21.44 -14.88 -6.59
CA LEU A 681 -20.66 -13.83 -7.26
C LEU A 681 -19.95 -14.30 -8.55
N ALA A 682 -20.29 -15.48 -9.06
CA ALA A 682 -19.64 -16.11 -10.21
C ALA A 682 -20.55 -17.04 -11.00
#